data_AF-A0A8J8C9A9-F1
#
_entry.id   AF-A0A8J8C9A9-F1
#
_cell.length_a   1.000
_cell.length_b   1.000
_cell.length_c   1.000
_cell.angle_alpha   90.00
_cell.angle_beta   90.00
_cell.angle_gamma   90.00
#
_symmetry.space_group_name_H-M   'P 1'
#
loop_
_entity.id
_entity.type
_entity.pdbx_description
1 polymer ?
#
loop_
_entity_poly.entity_id
_entity_poly.type
_entity_poly.pdbx_seq_one_letter_code
_entity_poly.pdbx_strand_id
1 'polypeptide(L)'
;MGLDQILEIHRDEPIDAGFVRTLLDTVRDLPALSVTNRADVIETITANDRWQVSVDIQPRNSQEILDSLGTTLANVIHHEYRPEVEKHTFGFWLGRSSKPRLILDRLAHVAPLFDALGCEYGHATPNHARPPLWVGPETWRRSSIASLFGPSLVDRIGRDRLFELPALAVREYENGSVVVVAPASYRDATMTLSERDHSGPYATGRLPDPPLSFDGTAPNEWFEALSGLDGWTPRQDSGRRLLRRSATHYEEKRAYIVTRLADDVPRVRASAIRTLDREDVLSMDHLDRLPVRGDPFRHEEPAARAELLRSSLSVPDEGDDFAAVRTALTADDHRVRYAATSRLDDASSRAVARDLTVRVRDDPRPRVRARALDSLAPTNGDYEFRTEVSTVLGRCFGREESERVLVAVMDAAGRVGAVDLFADGLTHDGADVRAAAAQALRETPYPCSSQFEALYPLLGHRDTSVALAVAKALSAAIWPEPEEAVPVLVDALATGSTPAVRAGAAWALERGGAFSRERVRMGLTDPSERVRVAAIEALQDNPEMAAQYAGYLLDRLMAATAKRELDAVGEALRVAWADCGDSFPAEATRLHSLFGAPSPARRRAAATAVSGGPAGPELLRDVVDKWESPQTVGAALAGLGASVAVADRRYFEAHLSNRNPYVRSSALTGVASVIATHPDQELTDTVKTSLREALREQDPRLARAGLRAADLLGEPREVWDALLCDSLSKGAKLRLVDGITTDTLAGVFDRAHRGLYHITDREVFDAFAEKYHRHQEDRPLAGPPW
;
A
#
# COMPACT_ATOMS: atom_id res chain seq x y z
N MET A 1 -19.28 -13.39 19.36
CA MET A 1 -18.84 -12.00 19.59
C MET A 1 -19.54 -11.14 18.56
N GLY A 2 -20.42 -10.23 18.99
CA GLY A 2 -21.30 -9.46 18.10
C GLY A 2 -20.58 -8.25 17.49
N LEU A 3 -20.97 -7.91 16.26
CA LEU A 3 -20.33 -6.89 15.42
C LEU A 3 -21.05 -5.54 15.61
N ASP A 4 -20.28 -4.48 15.85
CA ASP A 4 -20.76 -3.10 15.73
C ASP A 4 -20.81 -2.72 14.22
N GLN A 5 -21.47 -1.65 13.79
CA GLN A 5 -21.53 -1.27 12.37
C GLN A 5 -21.13 0.21 12.19
N ILE A 6 -20.42 0.53 11.10
CA ILE A 6 -20.07 1.92 10.75
C ILE A 6 -20.75 2.28 9.43
N LEU A 7 -21.58 3.31 9.43
CA LEU A 7 -22.15 3.94 8.24
C LEU A 7 -21.19 5.03 7.76
N GLU A 8 -20.49 4.79 6.66
CA GLU A 8 -19.64 5.79 6.02
C GLU A 8 -20.37 6.51 4.89
N ILE A 9 -20.22 7.84 4.87
CA ILE A 9 -20.92 8.73 3.96
C ILE A 9 -19.90 9.44 3.07
N HIS A 10 -20.20 9.51 1.77
CA HIS A 10 -19.37 10.18 0.78
C HIS A 10 -20.05 11.46 0.26
N ARG A 11 -19.25 12.50 0.05
CA ARG A 11 -19.67 13.76 -0.58
C ARG A 11 -18.68 14.15 -1.67
N ASP A 12 -19.18 14.80 -2.72
CA ASP A 12 -18.34 15.39 -3.76
C ASP A 12 -17.66 16.69 -3.29
N GLU A 13 -18.29 17.39 -2.33
CA GLU A 13 -17.79 18.65 -1.79
C GLU A 13 -16.82 18.45 -0.61
N PRO A 14 -15.80 19.32 -0.45
CA PRO A 14 -14.94 19.34 0.73
C PRO A 14 -15.77 19.42 2.00
N ILE A 15 -15.41 18.63 3.00
CA ILE A 15 -15.91 18.85 4.34
C ILE A 15 -15.10 20.00 4.93
N ASP A 16 -15.74 21.17 4.94
CA ASP A 16 -15.23 22.42 5.46
C ASP A 16 -15.94 22.81 6.76
N ALA A 17 -15.55 23.95 7.34
CA ALA A 17 -16.16 24.45 8.56
C ALA A 17 -17.66 24.79 8.39
N GLY A 18 -18.11 25.09 7.16
CA GLY A 18 -19.52 25.32 6.84
C GLY A 18 -20.33 24.03 6.94
N PHE A 19 -19.86 22.96 6.29
CA PHE A 19 -20.45 21.64 6.38
C PHE A 19 -20.56 21.15 7.82
N VAL A 20 -19.49 21.28 8.62
CA VAL A 20 -19.51 20.81 10.01
C VAL A 20 -20.53 21.60 10.84
N ARG A 21 -20.68 22.92 10.60
CA ARG A 21 -21.75 23.70 11.26
C ARG A 21 -23.13 23.19 10.87
N THR A 22 -23.36 22.95 9.58
CA THR A 22 -24.62 22.37 9.08
C THR A 22 -24.87 21.00 9.70
N LEU A 23 -23.85 20.15 9.80
CA LEU A 23 -23.91 18.84 10.48
C LEU A 23 -24.32 19.01 11.94
N LEU A 24 -23.66 19.88 12.70
CA LEU A 24 -23.96 20.07 14.11
C LEU A 24 -25.34 20.70 14.33
N ASP A 25 -25.77 21.63 13.47
CA ASP A 25 -27.12 22.22 13.51
C ASP A 25 -28.20 21.19 13.14
N THR A 26 -27.95 20.37 12.12
CA THR A 26 -28.87 19.28 11.72
C THR A 26 -28.97 18.22 12.82
N VAL A 27 -27.86 17.82 13.43
CA VAL A 27 -27.84 16.89 14.58
C VAL A 27 -28.65 17.46 15.74
N ARG A 28 -28.57 18.77 16.01
CA ARG A 28 -29.30 19.45 17.10
C ARG A 28 -30.81 19.42 16.87
N ASP A 29 -31.26 19.60 15.64
CA ASP A 29 -32.68 19.69 15.32
C ASP A 29 -33.36 18.31 15.25
N LEU A 30 -32.58 17.22 15.33
CA LEU A 30 -33.10 15.86 15.51
C LEU A 30 -33.51 15.64 16.98
N PRO A 31 -34.77 15.25 17.28
CA PRO A 31 -35.33 15.22 18.63
C PRO A 31 -34.71 14.19 19.60
N ALA A 32 -33.64 13.50 19.22
CA ALA A 32 -33.00 12.41 19.97
C ALA A 32 -31.48 12.56 20.20
N LEU A 33 -30.86 13.67 19.79
CA LEU A 33 -29.39 13.83 19.82
C LEU A 33 -28.97 15.08 20.62
N SER A 34 -27.96 14.93 21.49
CA SER A 34 -27.35 16.04 22.22
C SER A 34 -25.87 16.19 21.81
N VAL A 35 -25.43 17.43 21.54
CA VAL A 35 -24.04 17.73 21.18
C VAL A 35 -23.36 18.46 22.33
N THR A 36 -22.38 17.83 22.97
CA THR A 36 -21.49 18.51 23.92
C THR A 36 -20.34 19.21 23.21
N ASN A 37 -20.18 20.50 23.49
CA ASN A 37 -18.97 21.31 23.25
C ASN A 37 -18.67 21.74 21.79
N ARG A 38 -19.57 22.54 21.20
CA ARG A 38 -19.53 23.04 19.81
C ARG A 38 -18.33 23.94 19.48
N ALA A 39 -17.82 24.72 20.43
CA ALA A 39 -16.75 25.68 20.19
C ALA A 39 -15.40 24.97 19.95
N ASP A 40 -15.03 24.04 20.84
CA ASP A 40 -13.78 23.27 20.76
C ASP A 40 -13.69 22.43 19.48
N VAL A 41 -14.83 21.92 19.00
CA VAL A 41 -14.93 21.15 17.76
C VAL A 41 -14.62 22.00 16.53
N ILE A 42 -15.20 23.20 16.45
CA ILE A 42 -15.01 24.09 15.31
C ILE A 42 -13.57 24.63 15.29
N GLU A 43 -13.02 24.96 16.45
CA GLU A 43 -11.64 25.46 16.60
C GLU A 43 -10.59 24.40 16.27
N THR A 44 -10.78 23.15 16.73
CA THR A 44 -9.85 22.04 16.44
C THR A 44 -9.81 21.67 14.95
N ILE A 45 -10.94 21.79 14.25
CA ILE A 45 -11.05 21.49 12.81
C ILE A 45 -10.47 22.62 11.95
N THR A 46 -10.62 23.89 12.35
CA THR A 46 -10.01 25.00 11.60
C THR A 46 -8.48 25.02 11.68
N ALA A 47 -7.89 24.31 12.64
CA ALA A 47 -6.44 24.22 12.83
C ALA A 47 -5.76 23.01 12.14
N ASN A 48 -6.49 22.09 11.51
CA ASN A 48 -5.93 20.86 10.96
C ASN A 48 -6.49 20.49 9.57
N ASP A 49 -5.60 20.17 8.62
CA ASP A 49 -5.94 19.95 7.20
C ASP A 49 -6.50 18.55 6.88
N ARG A 50 -6.63 17.67 7.89
CA ARG A 50 -7.11 16.28 7.75
C ARG A 50 -7.89 15.86 8.99
N TRP A 51 -9.14 15.46 8.83
CA TRP A 51 -10.03 15.08 9.92
C TRP A 51 -10.79 13.79 9.58
N GLN A 52 -11.24 13.09 10.61
CA GLN A 52 -12.24 12.01 10.53
C GLN A 52 -13.26 12.30 11.64
N VAL A 53 -14.53 12.50 11.27
CA VAL A 53 -15.62 12.67 12.25
C VAL A 53 -16.25 11.30 12.48
N SER A 54 -16.23 10.83 13.73
CA SER A 54 -16.94 9.61 14.15
C SER A 54 -18.06 10.00 15.11
N VAL A 55 -19.30 9.64 14.79
CA VAL A 55 -20.45 9.86 15.68
C VAL A 55 -20.83 8.51 16.29
N ASP A 56 -20.61 8.35 17.61
CA ASP A 56 -20.93 7.12 18.31
C ASP A 56 -22.39 7.12 18.82
N ILE A 57 -23.21 6.19 18.33
CA ILE A 57 -24.58 5.99 18.81
C ILE A 57 -24.61 4.71 19.67
N GLN A 58 -24.30 4.83 20.96
CA GLN A 58 -24.33 3.70 21.89
C GLN A 58 -25.72 3.49 22.50
N PRO A 59 -26.36 2.31 22.30
CA PRO A 59 -27.52 1.93 23.10
C PRO A 59 -27.04 1.38 24.45
N ARG A 60 -27.31 2.09 25.56
CA ARG A 60 -26.89 1.64 26.90
C ARG A 60 -27.82 0.63 27.58
N ASN A 61 -29.09 0.49 27.18
CA ASN A 61 -29.96 -0.68 27.47
C ASN A 61 -31.33 -0.54 26.79
N SER A 62 -32.04 -1.64 26.56
CA SER A 62 -33.26 -1.72 25.73
C SER A 62 -34.54 -1.12 26.33
N GLN A 63 -34.50 -0.52 27.52
CA GLN A 63 -35.73 -0.17 28.27
C GLN A 63 -35.88 1.31 28.68
N GLU A 64 -34.89 2.18 28.43
CA GLU A 64 -35.00 3.63 28.66
C GLU A 64 -34.75 4.36 27.33
N ILE A 65 -35.81 4.78 26.65
CA ILE A 65 -35.78 5.09 25.21
C ILE A 65 -35.72 6.58 24.83
N LEU A 66 -35.56 7.58 25.71
CA LEU A 66 -35.66 8.98 25.22
C LEU A 66 -34.63 10.06 25.57
N ASP A 67 -33.59 9.88 26.41
CA ASP A 67 -32.90 11.10 26.92
C ASP A 67 -31.35 11.20 26.90
N SER A 68 -30.55 10.34 26.25
CA SER A 68 -29.12 10.72 26.05
C SER A 68 -28.34 9.94 25.00
N LEU A 69 -27.73 10.67 24.06
CA LEU A 69 -26.65 10.24 23.17
C LEU A 69 -25.55 11.33 23.16
N GLY A 70 -24.28 10.92 23.08
CA GLY A 70 -23.13 11.82 23.11
C GLY A 70 -22.24 11.68 21.88
N THR A 71 -21.92 12.80 21.23
CA THR A 71 -20.97 12.88 20.11
C THR A 71 -19.53 12.93 20.64
N THR A 72 -18.65 12.03 20.19
CA THR A 72 -17.22 12.07 20.57
C THR A 72 -16.36 12.33 19.33
N LEU A 73 -15.74 13.51 19.25
CA LEU A 73 -14.68 13.79 18.27
C LEU A 73 -13.34 13.37 18.86
N ALA A 74 -12.70 12.35 18.27
CA ALA A 74 -11.39 11.88 18.71
C ALA A 74 -10.27 12.48 17.85
N ASN A 75 -9.31 13.15 18.49
CA ASN A 75 -7.98 13.36 17.89
C ASN A 75 -7.25 12.02 17.85
N VAL A 76 -7.20 11.36 16.69
CA VAL A 76 -6.41 10.13 16.55
C VAL A 76 -4.93 10.51 16.40
N ILE A 77 -4.26 10.73 17.53
CA ILE A 77 -2.79 10.63 17.61
C ILE A 77 -2.46 9.20 18.00
N HIS A 78 -2.41 8.31 17.01
CA HIS A 78 -1.70 7.05 17.13
C HIS A 78 -0.63 6.97 16.05
N HIS A 79 0.61 6.78 16.52
CA HIS A 79 1.83 6.70 15.74
C HIS A 79 1.81 5.53 14.76
N GLU A 80 2.36 5.82 13.58
CA GLU A 80 2.74 4.89 12.50
C GLU A 80 1.56 4.29 11.70
N TYR A 81 1.70 4.36 10.36
CA TYR A 81 0.83 3.80 9.31
C TYR A 81 -0.39 4.66 8.89
N ARG A 82 -0.29 5.32 7.72
CA ARG A 82 -1.38 6.09 7.08
C ARG A 82 -1.49 5.76 5.59
N PRO A 83 -2.56 5.07 5.13
CA PRO A 83 -3.08 5.26 3.78
C PRO A 83 -3.78 6.63 3.72
N GLU A 84 -3.84 7.22 2.54
CA GLU A 84 -4.47 8.50 2.27
C GLU A 84 -5.94 8.48 2.72
N VAL A 85 -6.29 9.34 3.69
CA VAL A 85 -7.68 9.60 4.05
C VAL A 85 -8.30 10.37 2.89
N GLU A 86 -9.21 9.74 2.13
CA GLU A 86 -10.04 10.43 1.13
C GLU A 86 -10.74 11.60 1.84
N LYS A 87 -10.57 12.83 1.33
CA LYS A 87 -10.91 14.11 1.99
C LYS A 87 -12.41 14.36 2.25
N HIS A 88 -13.27 13.35 2.08
CA HIS A 88 -14.73 13.54 1.99
C HIS A 88 -15.57 12.45 2.68
N THR A 89 -14.99 11.71 3.64
CA THR A 89 -15.69 10.60 4.31
C THR A 89 -15.87 10.85 5.80
N PHE A 90 -17.10 10.63 6.32
CA PHE A 90 -17.42 10.67 7.75
C PHE A 90 -18.35 9.52 8.14
N GLY A 91 -18.30 9.07 9.40
CA GLY A 91 -18.90 7.80 9.84
C GLY A 91 -19.85 7.88 11.04
N PHE A 92 -20.96 7.14 11.01
CA PHE A 92 -21.86 6.92 12.15
C PHE A 92 -21.72 5.49 12.67
N TRP A 93 -21.60 5.31 13.98
CA TRP A 93 -21.73 3.99 14.56
C TRP A 93 -23.20 3.63 14.74
N LEU A 94 -23.60 2.51 14.15
CA LEU A 94 -24.88 1.88 14.41
C LEU A 94 -24.61 0.76 15.42
N GLY A 95 -25.29 0.80 16.58
CA GLY A 95 -25.11 -0.20 17.64
C GLY A 95 -25.35 -1.64 17.16
N ARG A 96 -25.22 -2.63 18.05
CA ARG A 96 -25.32 -4.06 17.68
C ARG A 96 -26.71 -4.44 17.14
N SER A 97 -26.79 -5.00 15.93
CA SER A 97 -27.99 -5.73 15.47
C SER A 97 -27.65 -6.67 14.30
N SER A 98 -28.09 -7.92 14.38
CA SER A 98 -28.03 -8.90 13.29
C SER A 98 -29.33 -8.98 12.47
N LYS A 99 -30.38 -8.23 12.84
CA LYS A 99 -31.68 -8.27 12.16
C LYS A 99 -31.77 -7.13 11.14
N PRO A 100 -31.98 -7.41 9.83
CA PRO A 100 -32.12 -6.39 8.79
C PRO A 100 -33.14 -5.29 9.12
N ARG A 101 -34.27 -5.67 9.73
CA ARG A 101 -35.31 -4.72 10.17
C ARG A 101 -34.80 -3.67 11.15
N LEU A 102 -33.99 -4.08 12.13
CA LEU A 102 -33.39 -3.15 13.12
C LEU A 102 -32.30 -2.27 12.51
N ILE A 103 -31.62 -2.74 11.46
CA ILE A 103 -30.66 -1.90 10.69
C ILE A 103 -31.45 -0.84 9.92
N LEU A 104 -32.54 -1.22 9.24
CA LEU A 104 -33.43 -0.28 8.57
C LEU A 104 -34.05 0.73 9.53
N ASP A 105 -34.55 0.30 10.70
CA ASP A 105 -35.13 1.20 11.68
C ASP A 105 -34.09 2.19 12.25
N ARG A 106 -32.82 1.77 12.40
CA ARG A 106 -31.74 2.68 12.79
C ARG A 106 -31.32 3.63 11.68
N LEU A 107 -31.24 3.15 10.45
CA LEU A 107 -30.98 3.98 9.27
C LEU A 107 -32.10 4.99 9.04
N ALA A 108 -33.34 4.69 9.43
CA ALA A 108 -34.46 5.63 9.40
C ALA A 108 -34.21 6.89 10.23
N HIS A 109 -33.45 6.78 11.32
CA HIS A 109 -33.09 7.93 12.16
C HIS A 109 -31.94 8.75 11.57
N VAL A 110 -31.17 8.18 10.64
CA VAL A 110 -30.02 8.84 10.00
C VAL A 110 -30.36 9.36 8.59
N ALA A 111 -31.38 8.80 7.93
CA ALA A 111 -31.81 9.23 6.60
C ALA A 111 -32.21 10.73 6.51
N PRO A 112 -32.90 11.34 7.49
CA PRO A 112 -33.16 12.79 7.47
C PRO A 112 -31.88 13.63 7.56
N LEU A 113 -30.88 13.13 8.31
CA LEU A 113 -29.57 13.77 8.43
C LEU A 113 -28.80 13.70 7.11
N PHE A 114 -28.91 12.57 6.42
CA PHE A 114 -28.28 12.34 5.12
C PHE A 114 -28.69 13.39 4.08
N ASP A 115 -29.98 13.72 4.04
CA ASP A 115 -30.54 14.69 3.12
C ASP A 115 -30.19 16.14 3.47
N ALA A 116 -30.28 16.49 4.75
CA ALA A 116 -29.92 17.82 5.22
C ALA A 116 -28.44 18.15 4.97
N LEU A 117 -27.60 17.12 4.82
CA LEU A 117 -26.18 17.24 4.49
C LEU A 117 -25.87 17.20 2.98
N GLY A 118 -26.91 17.05 2.15
CA GLY A 118 -26.76 16.92 0.69
C GLY A 118 -25.89 15.73 0.32
N CYS A 119 -25.94 14.65 1.09
CA CYS A 119 -25.18 13.44 0.80
C CYS A 119 -25.89 12.65 -0.30
N GLU A 120 -25.14 12.17 -1.28
CA GLU A 120 -25.72 11.39 -2.38
C GLU A 120 -25.70 9.88 -2.09
N TYR A 121 -24.64 9.39 -1.42
CA TYR A 121 -24.43 7.96 -1.17
C TYR A 121 -23.74 7.65 0.17
N GLY A 122 -24.25 6.63 0.87
CA GLY A 122 -23.70 6.15 2.13
C GLY A 122 -23.78 4.63 2.23
N HIS A 123 -22.90 4.02 3.01
CA HIS A 123 -22.85 2.56 3.13
C HIS A 123 -22.49 2.09 4.55
N ALA A 124 -23.21 1.12 5.09
CA ALA A 124 -23.01 0.57 6.43
C ALA A 124 -22.24 -0.76 6.37
N THR A 125 -21.09 -0.83 7.06
CA THR A 125 -20.23 -2.03 7.09
C THR A 125 -20.20 -2.66 8.49
N PRO A 126 -20.11 -4.00 8.60
CA PRO A 126 -19.89 -4.67 9.88
C PRO A 126 -18.46 -4.45 10.36
N ASN A 127 -18.33 -4.06 11.62
CA ASN A 127 -17.07 -3.81 12.32
C ASN A 127 -16.39 -5.15 12.68
N HIS A 128 -15.78 -5.79 11.67
CA HIS A 128 -14.68 -6.70 11.95
C HIS A 128 -13.43 -5.86 12.22
N ALA A 129 -12.70 -6.25 13.27
CA ALA A 129 -11.41 -5.70 13.67
C ALA A 129 -10.57 -5.20 12.48
N ARG A 130 -9.99 -4.00 12.64
CA ARG A 130 -8.99 -3.32 11.77
C ARG A 130 -8.63 -4.12 10.50
N PRO A 131 -8.84 -3.58 9.29
CA PRO A 131 -8.41 -4.28 8.09
C PRO A 131 -6.88 -4.53 8.18
N PRO A 132 -6.38 -5.66 7.66
CA PRO A 132 -4.96 -5.74 7.37
C PRO A 132 -4.60 -4.60 6.38
N LEU A 133 -3.41 -4.01 6.58
CA LEU A 133 -2.94 -2.69 6.12
C LEU A 133 -2.84 -2.45 4.60
N TRP A 134 -3.36 -3.36 3.77
CA TRP A 134 -3.11 -3.52 2.33
C TRP A 134 -4.36 -3.50 1.44
N VAL A 135 -5.54 -3.19 2.01
CA VAL A 135 -6.81 -3.14 1.27
C VAL A 135 -7.13 -1.69 0.91
N GLY A 136 -6.99 -1.30 -0.36
CA GLY A 136 -7.24 0.07 -0.83
C GLY A 136 -8.72 0.52 -0.70
N PRO A 137 -9.02 1.84 -0.76
CA PRO A 137 -10.36 2.41 -0.56
C PRO A 137 -11.44 1.79 -1.46
N GLU A 138 -11.11 1.51 -2.73
CA GLU A 138 -11.99 0.81 -3.67
C GLU A 138 -12.39 -0.60 -3.21
N THR A 139 -11.52 -1.28 -2.46
CA THR A 139 -11.76 -2.64 -1.96
C THR A 139 -12.61 -2.61 -0.68
N TRP A 140 -12.64 -1.47 0.02
CA TRP A 140 -13.41 -1.25 1.22
C TRP A 140 -14.89 -0.91 0.91
N ARG A 141 -15.14 -0.11 -0.13
CA ARG A 141 -16.49 0.15 -0.71
C ARG A 141 -17.26 -1.13 -1.09
N ARG A 142 -16.57 -2.28 -1.23
CA ARG A 142 -17.13 -3.59 -1.65
C ARG A 142 -17.70 -4.43 -0.49
N SER A 143 -17.82 -3.90 0.73
CA SER A 143 -18.09 -4.69 1.95
C SER A 143 -19.34 -4.30 2.78
N SER A 144 -20.19 -3.38 2.30
CA SER A 144 -21.39 -2.94 3.04
C SER A 144 -22.53 -3.98 3.09
N ILE A 145 -23.26 -3.96 4.21
CA ILE A 145 -24.52 -4.70 4.42
C ILE A 145 -25.73 -3.85 3.99
N ALA A 146 -25.61 -2.53 4.02
CA ALA A 146 -26.65 -1.61 3.58
C ALA A 146 -26.06 -0.44 2.81
N SER A 147 -26.74 -0.01 1.75
CA SER A 147 -26.44 1.19 0.99
C SER A 147 -27.62 2.15 1.10
N LEU A 148 -27.33 3.42 1.35
CA LEU A 148 -28.27 4.52 1.45
C LEU A 148 -28.06 5.44 0.24
N PHE A 149 -29.13 5.68 -0.51
CA PHE A 149 -29.16 6.55 -1.68
C PHE A 149 -29.99 7.79 -1.33
N GLY A 150 -29.37 8.97 -1.41
CA GLY A 150 -30.07 10.25 -1.20
C GLY A 150 -31.06 10.55 -2.33
N PRO A 151 -32.05 11.43 -2.13
CA PRO A 151 -33.14 11.69 -3.09
C PRO A 151 -32.64 12.10 -4.47
N SER A 152 -31.59 12.94 -4.54
CA SER A 152 -30.98 13.37 -5.81
C SER A 152 -30.38 12.20 -6.60
N LEU A 153 -29.80 11.21 -5.92
CA LEU A 153 -29.26 10.01 -6.54
C LEU A 153 -30.39 9.03 -6.90
N VAL A 154 -31.44 8.93 -6.08
CA VAL A 154 -32.65 8.13 -6.37
C VAL A 154 -33.35 8.64 -7.62
N ASP A 155 -33.53 9.96 -7.77
CA ASP A 155 -34.15 10.57 -8.95
C ASP A 155 -33.33 10.34 -10.23
N ARG A 156 -31.99 10.36 -10.13
CA ARG A 156 -31.08 10.07 -11.26
C ARG A 156 -31.07 8.60 -11.64
N ILE A 157 -31.01 7.70 -10.67
CA ILE A 157 -30.99 6.24 -10.91
C ILE A 157 -32.37 5.79 -11.41
N GLY A 158 -33.44 6.36 -10.87
CA GLY A 158 -34.82 5.94 -11.04
C GLY A 158 -35.27 5.05 -9.88
N ARG A 159 -36.31 5.49 -9.16
CA ARG A 159 -36.89 4.80 -8.01
C ARG A 159 -37.20 3.33 -8.31
N ASP A 160 -37.92 3.05 -9.39
CA ASP A 160 -38.30 1.69 -9.79
C ASP A 160 -37.08 0.77 -9.95
N ARG A 161 -35.97 1.28 -10.47
CA ARG A 161 -34.73 0.50 -10.64
C ARG A 161 -34.08 0.11 -9.32
N LEU A 162 -34.16 0.97 -8.29
CA LEU A 162 -33.64 0.66 -6.96
C LEU A 162 -34.50 -0.41 -6.26
N PHE A 163 -35.81 -0.40 -6.49
CA PHE A 163 -36.72 -1.41 -5.96
C PHE A 163 -36.63 -2.76 -6.69
N GLU A 164 -36.15 -2.76 -7.93
CA GLU A 164 -35.86 -3.97 -8.70
C GLU A 164 -34.50 -4.62 -8.36
N LEU A 165 -33.69 -3.99 -7.50
CA LEU A 165 -32.40 -4.55 -7.09
C LEU A 165 -32.59 -5.85 -6.29
N PRO A 166 -31.76 -6.87 -6.52
CA PRO A 166 -31.75 -8.07 -5.68
C PRO A 166 -31.23 -7.71 -4.28
N ALA A 167 -32.15 -7.50 -3.35
CA ALA A 167 -31.89 -7.05 -1.99
C ALA A 167 -32.69 -7.87 -0.96
N LEU A 168 -32.14 -8.04 0.24
CA LEU A 168 -32.85 -8.62 1.38
C LEU A 168 -34.01 -7.73 1.83
N ALA A 169 -33.84 -6.41 1.71
CA ALA A 169 -34.87 -5.44 1.98
C ALA A 169 -34.57 -4.11 1.27
N VAL A 170 -35.62 -3.44 0.81
CA VAL A 170 -35.57 -2.07 0.31
C VAL A 170 -36.59 -1.24 1.07
N ARG A 171 -36.22 -0.04 1.47
CA ARG A 171 -37.12 0.91 2.14
C ARG A 171 -36.92 2.30 1.59
N GLU A 172 -38.01 2.92 1.16
CA GLU A 172 -38.06 4.35 0.88
C GLU A 172 -38.51 5.11 2.13
N TYR A 173 -37.94 6.28 2.34
CA TYR A 173 -38.30 7.20 3.40
C TYR A 173 -39.10 8.39 2.85
N GLU A 174 -39.81 9.11 3.73
CA GLU A 174 -40.70 10.23 3.35
C GLU A 174 -39.99 11.34 2.56
N ASN A 175 -38.68 11.47 2.73
CA ASN A 175 -37.83 12.43 2.04
C ASN A 175 -37.42 11.99 0.62
N GLY A 176 -37.79 10.78 0.19
CA GLY A 176 -37.45 10.22 -1.12
C GLY A 176 -36.10 9.47 -1.16
N SER A 177 -35.37 9.39 -0.05
CA SER A 177 -34.17 8.55 0.05
C SER A 177 -34.55 7.06 0.09
N VAL A 178 -33.69 6.20 -0.48
CA VAL A 178 -33.91 4.76 -0.53
C VAL A 178 -32.74 4.04 0.12
N VAL A 179 -33.04 3.10 1.02
CA VAL A 179 -32.04 2.17 1.56
C VAL A 179 -32.23 0.80 0.95
N VAL A 180 -31.13 0.24 0.48
CA VAL A 180 -31.04 -1.12 -0.05
C VAL A 180 -30.15 -1.93 0.88
N VAL A 181 -30.72 -2.95 1.52
CA VAL A 181 -30.00 -3.94 2.31
C VAL A 181 -29.77 -5.14 1.42
N ALA A 182 -28.58 -5.24 0.83
CA ALA A 182 -28.21 -6.39 0.01
C ALA A 182 -27.44 -7.41 0.85
N PRO A 183 -27.60 -8.73 0.59
CA PRO A 183 -26.62 -9.68 1.09
C PRO A 183 -25.27 -9.27 0.54
N ALA A 184 -24.21 -9.45 1.32
CA ALA A 184 -22.86 -9.09 0.91
C ALA A 184 -22.41 -9.78 -0.40
N SER A 185 -23.18 -10.68 -1.03
CA SER A 185 -22.90 -11.32 -2.31
C SER A 185 -23.33 -10.51 -3.56
N TYR A 186 -24.32 -9.61 -3.49
CA TYR A 186 -24.86 -8.87 -4.65
C TYR A 186 -24.09 -7.56 -4.96
N ARG A 187 -22.76 -7.67 -5.03
CA ARG A 187 -21.77 -6.56 -4.94
C ARG A 187 -21.67 -5.64 -6.16
N ASP A 188 -22.02 -6.11 -7.36
CA ASP A 188 -21.73 -5.39 -8.62
C ASP A 188 -22.92 -4.54 -9.13
N ALA A 189 -24.16 -4.88 -8.75
CA ALA A 189 -25.37 -4.24 -9.29
C ALA A 189 -25.61 -2.82 -8.76
N THR A 190 -25.34 -2.57 -7.48
CA THR A 190 -25.53 -1.26 -6.82
C THR A 190 -24.45 -0.24 -7.17
N MET A 191 -23.20 -0.67 -7.38
CA MET A 191 -22.07 0.20 -7.76
C MET A 191 -22.15 0.70 -9.20
N THR A 192 -22.66 -0.13 -10.12
CA THR A 192 -22.79 0.23 -11.55
C THR A 192 -23.76 1.39 -11.78
N LEU A 193 -24.69 1.64 -10.84
CA LEU A 193 -25.69 2.71 -10.93
C LEU A 193 -25.20 4.07 -10.41
N SER A 194 -24.11 4.12 -9.63
CA SER A 194 -23.54 5.38 -9.11
C SER A 194 -22.49 6.04 -10.02
N GLU A 195 -22.03 5.35 -11.07
CA GLU A 195 -21.03 5.89 -12.01
C GLU A 195 -21.69 6.69 -13.14
N ARG A 196 -21.29 7.96 -13.31
CA ARG A 196 -21.93 8.97 -14.20
C ARG A 196 -22.11 8.60 -15.68
N ASP A 197 -21.47 7.54 -16.18
CA ASP A 197 -21.40 7.21 -17.62
C ASP A 197 -22.14 5.93 -18.06
N HIS A 198 -22.94 5.31 -17.18
CA HIS A 198 -23.66 4.07 -17.52
C HIS A 198 -25.07 4.33 -18.05
N SER A 199 -25.21 4.60 -19.35
CA SER A 199 -26.49 4.58 -20.08
C SER A 199 -26.68 3.25 -20.80
N GLY A 200 -27.06 2.19 -20.07
CA GLY A 200 -27.41 0.88 -20.65
C GLY A 200 -28.57 0.22 -19.91
N PRO A 201 -29.48 -0.50 -20.61
CA PRO A 201 -30.69 -1.06 -20.02
C PRO A 201 -30.37 -2.36 -19.28
N TYR A 202 -30.05 -2.26 -17.98
CA TYR A 202 -30.03 -3.40 -17.06
C TYR A 202 -31.16 -3.27 -16.05
N ALA A 203 -32.37 -3.60 -16.49
CA ALA A 203 -33.54 -3.83 -15.66
C ALA A 203 -34.55 -4.58 -16.53
N THR A 204 -34.76 -5.88 -16.26
CA THR A 204 -36.02 -6.61 -16.51
C THR A 204 -35.83 -8.10 -16.22
N GLY A 205 -36.32 -8.49 -15.06
CA GLY A 205 -36.61 -9.87 -14.71
C GLY A 205 -37.59 -9.84 -13.55
N ARG A 206 -38.91 -9.86 -13.84
CA ARG A 206 -39.95 -9.96 -12.82
C ARG A 206 -39.75 -11.22 -11.99
N LEU A 207 -39.60 -11.07 -10.67
CA LEU A 207 -39.85 -12.13 -9.72
C LEU A 207 -41.38 -12.29 -9.53
N PRO A 208 -41.93 -13.51 -9.44
CA PRO A 208 -43.31 -13.71 -9.04
C PRO A 208 -43.49 -13.37 -7.56
N ASP A 209 -44.63 -12.76 -7.20
CA ASP A 209 -45.01 -12.48 -5.81
C ASP A 209 -45.03 -13.78 -4.98
N PRO A 210 -44.24 -13.91 -3.90
CA PRO A 210 -44.44 -15.01 -2.96
C PRO A 210 -45.66 -14.71 -2.07
N PRO A 211 -46.50 -15.71 -1.77
CA PRO A 211 -47.68 -15.50 -0.94
C PRO A 211 -47.30 -15.36 0.54
N LEU A 212 -47.87 -14.33 1.17
CA LEU A 212 -48.44 -14.23 2.53
C LEU A 212 -47.65 -14.69 3.78
N SER A 213 -47.82 -13.84 4.82
CA SER A 213 -47.88 -14.12 6.27
C SER A 213 -46.79 -15.00 6.92
N PHE A 214 -46.03 -14.34 7.79
CA PHE A 214 -44.89 -14.87 8.53
C PHE A 214 -45.35 -15.62 9.80
N ASP A 215 -45.03 -16.92 9.93
CA ASP A 215 -44.89 -17.58 11.23
C ASP A 215 -43.40 -17.71 11.59
N GLY A 216 -43.07 -17.49 12.86
CA GLY A 216 -41.73 -17.13 13.31
C GLY A 216 -40.70 -18.27 13.36
N THR A 217 -40.79 -19.30 12.52
CA THR A 217 -40.01 -20.53 12.70
C THR A 217 -39.41 -21.12 11.42
N ALA A 218 -38.51 -20.40 10.73
CA ALA A 218 -37.37 -21.03 10.00
C ALA A 218 -36.37 -20.00 9.42
N PRO A 219 -35.23 -19.74 10.09
CA PRO A 219 -34.12 -19.00 9.48
C PRO A 219 -33.33 -19.80 8.44
N ASN A 220 -33.39 -21.14 8.47
CA ASN A 220 -32.53 -22.00 7.65
C ASN A 220 -33.03 -22.18 6.21
N GLU A 221 -34.34 -22.17 5.98
CA GLU A 221 -34.92 -22.31 4.63
C GLU A 221 -34.63 -21.07 3.77
N TRP A 222 -34.52 -19.89 4.38
CA TRP A 222 -34.05 -18.67 3.73
C TRP A 222 -32.58 -18.77 3.28
N PHE A 223 -31.72 -19.43 4.05
CA PHE A 223 -30.31 -19.64 3.69
C PHE A 223 -30.15 -20.66 2.56
N GLU A 224 -30.96 -21.71 2.52
CA GLU A 224 -30.95 -22.68 1.42
C GLU A 224 -31.54 -22.11 0.12
N ALA A 225 -32.63 -21.33 0.20
CA ALA A 225 -33.22 -20.66 -0.95
C ALA A 225 -32.31 -19.56 -1.55
N LEU A 226 -31.63 -18.78 -0.70
CA LEU A 226 -30.64 -17.78 -1.15
C LEU A 226 -29.35 -18.42 -1.70
N SER A 227 -28.98 -19.62 -1.22
CA SER A 227 -27.85 -20.38 -1.75
C SER A 227 -28.09 -20.93 -3.16
N GLY A 228 -29.36 -21.06 -3.55
CA GLY A 228 -29.77 -21.46 -4.90
C GLY A 228 -29.60 -20.38 -5.97
N LEU A 229 -29.68 -19.10 -5.60
CA LEU A 229 -29.78 -17.98 -6.54
C LEU A 229 -28.44 -17.38 -6.99
N ASP A 230 -27.33 -17.65 -6.31
CA ASP A 230 -26.11 -16.85 -6.53
C ASP A 230 -24.79 -17.60 -6.36
N GLY A 231 -24.68 -18.84 -6.83
CA GLY A 231 -23.36 -19.39 -7.18
C GLY A 231 -22.30 -19.28 -6.07
N TRP A 232 -22.64 -19.65 -4.82
CA TRP A 232 -21.80 -19.73 -3.60
C TRP A 232 -20.36 -19.15 -3.67
N THR A 233 -20.11 -18.02 -3.01
CA THR A 233 -18.75 -17.60 -2.59
C THR A 233 -18.57 -17.79 -1.09
N PRO A 234 -17.75 -18.77 -0.63
CA PRO A 234 -17.52 -18.99 0.79
C PRO A 234 -16.53 -17.95 1.32
N ARG A 235 -17.03 -16.83 1.85
CA ARG A 235 -16.21 -15.81 2.52
C ARG A 235 -16.32 -15.81 4.05
N GLN A 236 -17.02 -16.76 4.67
CA GLN A 236 -17.02 -16.84 6.13
C GLN A 236 -15.84 -17.68 6.67
N ASP A 237 -15.07 -17.07 7.56
CA ASP A 237 -13.93 -17.65 8.30
C ASP A 237 -14.29 -18.93 9.09
N SER A 238 -15.57 -19.14 9.40
CA SER A 238 -16.11 -20.38 9.98
C SER A 238 -16.11 -21.53 8.97
N GLY A 239 -16.42 -21.25 7.69
CA GLY A 239 -16.36 -22.23 6.60
C GLY A 239 -14.93 -22.69 6.34
N ARG A 240 -13.96 -21.78 6.22
CA ARG A 240 -12.55 -22.15 5.99
C ARG A 240 -11.93 -23.02 7.10
N ARG A 241 -12.36 -22.87 8.36
CA ARG A 241 -11.90 -23.72 9.48
C ARG A 241 -12.58 -25.09 9.54
N LEU A 242 -13.84 -25.21 9.10
CA LEU A 242 -14.55 -26.48 8.98
C LEU A 242 -14.12 -27.27 7.74
N LEU A 243 -13.80 -26.58 6.64
CA LEU A 243 -13.51 -27.18 5.32
C LEU A 243 -12.10 -27.77 5.17
N ARG A 244 -11.15 -27.45 6.06
CA ARG A 244 -9.78 -28.01 6.01
C ARG A 244 -9.66 -29.45 6.54
N ARG A 245 -10.73 -30.07 7.05
CA ARG A 245 -10.63 -31.33 7.82
C ARG A 245 -11.16 -32.59 7.14
N SER A 246 -11.71 -32.55 5.92
CA SER A 246 -12.12 -33.79 5.24
C SER A 246 -12.07 -33.69 3.71
N ALA A 247 -11.56 -34.74 3.06
CA ALA A 247 -11.56 -34.90 1.59
C ALA A 247 -12.97 -34.85 0.96
N THR A 248 -14.01 -35.20 1.72
CA THR A 248 -15.42 -35.18 1.27
C THR A 248 -15.91 -33.77 0.92
N HIS A 249 -15.55 -32.75 1.68
CA HIS A 249 -15.97 -31.36 1.41
C HIS A 249 -15.25 -30.74 0.20
N TYR A 250 -14.07 -31.25 -0.16
CA TYR A 250 -13.36 -30.83 -1.36
C TYR A 250 -14.06 -31.36 -2.62
N GLU A 251 -14.49 -32.62 -2.61
CA GLU A 251 -15.27 -33.20 -3.72
C GLU A 251 -16.66 -32.56 -3.84
N GLU A 252 -17.32 -32.20 -2.74
CA GLU A 252 -18.60 -31.47 -2.78
C GLU A 252 -18.43 -30.07 -3.38
N LYS A 253 -17.39 -29.34 -2.98
CA LYS A 253 -17.07 -28.03 -3.56
C LYS A 253 -16.73 -28.15 -5.04
N ARG A 254 -15.96 -29.17 -5.41
CA ARG A 254 -15.63 -29.48 -6.81
C ARG A 254 -16.89 -29.81 -7.61
N ALA A 255 -17.74 -30.70 -7.12
CA ALA A 255 -19.01 -31.05 -7.75
C ALA A 255 -19.91 -29.83 -7.94
N TYR A 256 -20.01 -28.97 -6.92
CA TYR A 256 -20.75 -27.73 -7.01
C TYR A 256 -20.21 -26.81 -8.10
N ILE A 257 -18.88 -26.59 -8.13
CA ILE A 257 -18.26 -25.75 -9.15
C ILE A 257 -18.45 -26.35 -10.56
N VAL A 258 -18.32 -27.67 -10.72
CA VAL A 258 -18.61 -28.36 -12.00
C VAL A 258 -20.06 -28.12 -12.43
N THR A 259 -21.02 -28.22 -11.52
CA THR A 259 -22.42 -27.91 -11.80
C THR A 259 -22.61 -26.44 -12.21
N ARG A 260 -21.90 -25.51 -11.56
CA ARG A 260 -21.98 -24.08 -11.91
C ARG A 260 -21.27 -23.70 -13.19
N LEU A 261 -20.25 -24.46 -13.61
CA LEU A 261 -19.63 -24.32 -14.93
C LEU A 261 -20.53 -24.84 -16.06
N ALA A 262 -21.39 -25.80 -15.75
CA ALA A 262 -22.40 -26.33 -16.66
C ALA A 262 -23.73 -25.54 -16.63
N ASP A 263 -23.85 -24.52 -15.78
CA ASP A 263 -25.07 -23.70 -15.65
C ASP A 263 -25.25 -22.84 -16.91
N ASP A 264 -26.48 -22.72 -17.41
CA ASP A 264 -26.79 -21.96 -18.63
C ASP A 264 -26.65 -20.44 -18.47
N VAL A 265 -26.52 -19.95 -17.23
CA VAL A 265 -26.41 -18.52 -16.94
C VAL A 265 -24.96 -18.05 -17.03
N PRO A 266 -24.60 -17.16 -17.99
CA PRO A 266 -23.22 -16.66 -18.19
C PRO A 266 -22.53 -16.17 -16.92
N ARG A 267 -23.28 -15.47 -16.07
CA ARG A 267 -22.75 -14.89 -14.83
C ARG A 267 -22.37 -15.96 -13.81
N VAL A 268 -23.14 -17.05 -13.75
CA VAL A 268 -22.89 -18.17 -12.85
C VAL A 268 -21.62 -18.90 -13.28
N ARG A 269 -21.44 -19.12 -14.60
CA ARG A 269 -20.20 -19.67 -15.15
C ARG A 269 -18.98 -18.79 -14.88
N ALA A 270 -19.07 -17.49 -15.16
CA ALA A 270 -17.97 -16.55 -14.91
C ALA A 270 -17.58 -16.51 -13.42
N SER A 271 -18.56 -16.55 -12.51
CA SER A 271 -18.32 -16.65 -11.07
C SER A 271 -17.64 -17.96 -10.67
N ALA A 272 -18.05 -19.07 -11.29
CA ALA A 272 -17.45 -20.39 -11.07
C ALA A 272 -15.98 -20.43 -11.52
N ILE A 273 -15.67 -19.87 -12.69
CA ILE A 273 -14.29 -19.73 -13.22
C ILE A 273 -13.42 -18.92 -12.25
N ARG A 274 -13.91 -17.75 -11.80
CA ARG A 274 -13.19 -16.91 -10.83
C ARG A 274 -12.98 -17.62 -9.49
N THR A 275 -13.95 -18.44 -9.08
CA THR A 275 -13.87 -19.23 -7.84
C THR A 275 -12.87 -20.37 -7.96
N LEU A 276 -12.78 -21.00 -9.13
CA LEU A 276 -11.76 -22.01 -9.44
C LEU A 276 -10.35 -21.42 -9.31
N ASP A 277 -10.10 -20.31 -10.01
CA ASP A 277 -8.80 -19.64 -10.06
C ASP A 277 -8.31 -19.24 -8.66
N ARG A 278 -9.20 -18.68 -7.84
CA ARG A 278 -8.85 -18.21 -6.48
C ARG A 278 -8.52 -19.33 -5.51
N GLU A 279 -9.18 -20.46 -5.64
CA GLU A 279 -9.11 -21.52 -4.63
C GLU A 279 -8.13 -22.63 -5.03
N ASP A 280 -7.45 -22.50 -6.18
CA ASP A 280 -6.43 -23.42 -6.70
C ASP A 280 -6.91 -24.88 -6.67
N VAL A 281 -8.22 -25.06 -6.91
CA VAL A 281 -8.92 -26.33 -6.65
C VAL A 281 -8.64 -27.33 -7.76
N LEU A 282 -8.12 -26.94 -8.92
CA LEU A 282 -7.94 -27.83 -10.06
C LEU A 282 -6.56 -27.64 -10.70
N SER A 283 -5.79 -28.72 -10.83
CA SER A 283 -4.73 -28.80 -11.83
C SER A 283 -5.32 -28.78 -13.24
N MET A 284 -4.57 -28.32 -14.23
CA MET A 284 -4.98 -28.26 -15.65
C MET A 284 -5.58 -29.58 -16.16
N ASP A 285 -5.05 -30.73 -15.74
CA ASP A 285 -5.58 -32.08 -16.05
C ASP A 285 -7.07 -32.28 -15.72
N HIS A 286 -7.61 -31.49 -14.79
CA HIS A 286 -9.02 -31.57 -14.40
C HIS A 286 -9.93 -30.66 -15.23
N LEU A 287 -9.41 -29.58 -15.82
CA LEU A 287 -10.17 -28.70 -16.72
C LEU A 287 -10.48 -29.43 -18.04
N ASP A 288 -9.53 -30.22 -18.55
CA ASP A 288 -9.70 -31.07 -19.74
C ASP A 288 -10.82 -32.12 -19.61
N ARG A 289 -11.23 -32.42 -18.38
CA ARG A 289 -12.30 -33.38 -18.06
C ARG A 289 -13.65 -32.71 -17.80
N LEU A 290 -13.70 -31.38 -17.75
CA LEU A 290 -14.97 -30.69 -17.56
C LEU A 290 -15.78 -30.70 -18.86
N PRO A 291 -17.10 -30.89 -18.79
CA PRO A 291 -17.99 -30.90 -19.94
C PRO A 291 -18.27 -29.47 -20.45
N VAL A 292 -17.28 -28.57 -20.43
CA VAL A 292 -17.34 -27.29 -21.14
C VAL A 292 -17.01 -27.62 -22.59
N ARG A 293 -18.02 -28.06 -23.35
CA ARG A 293 -17.88 -28.79 -24.61
C ARG A 293 -17.43 -27.94 -25.81
N GLY A 294 -16.67 -26.88 -25.58
CA GLY A 294 -16.04 -26.05 -26.59
C GLY A 294 -14.72 -25.51 -26.06
N ASP A 295 -13.79 -25.29 -26.98
CA ASP A 295 -12.59 -24.48 -26.77
C ASP A 295 -12.92 -23.30 -25.82
N PRO A 296 -12.29 -23.20 -24.63
CA PRO A 296 -12.63 -22.19 -23.63
C PRO A 296 -12.51 -20.76 -24.17
N PHE A 297 -11.77 -20.57 -25.26
CA PHE A 297 -11.61 -19.30 -25.96
C PHE A 297 -12.68 -19.04 -27.04
N ARG A 298 -13.50 -20.06 -27.38
CA ARG A 298 -14.68 -19.97 -28.26
C ARG A 298 -16.01 -19.91 -27.50
N HIS A 299 -15.98 -19.76 -26.18
CA HIS A 299 -17.20 -19.56 -25.41
C HIS A 299 -17.97 -18.36 -25.98
N GLU A 300 -19.22 -18.54 -26.41
CA GLU A 300 -19.98 -17.47 -27.09
C GLU A 300 -20.13 -16.22 -26.22
N GLU A 301 -20.01 -16.39 -24.90
CA GLU A 301 -20.30 -15.37 -23.90
C GLU A 301 -19.07 -14.57 -23.47
N PRO A 302 -19.08 -13.24 -23.63
CA PRO A 302 -17.93 -12.40 -23.30
C PRO A 302 -17.49 -12.42 -21.84
N ALA A 303 -18.42 -12.51 -20.89
CA ALA A 303 -18.10 -12.44 -19.46
C ALA A 303 -17.31 -13.66 -18.96
N ALA A 304 -17.77 -14.87 -19.32
CA ALA A 304 -17.08 -16.11 -18.98
C ALA A 304 -15.71 -16.18 -19.65
N ARG A 305 -15.64 -15.81 -20.94
CA ARG A 305 -14.39 -15.75 -21.70
C ARG A 305 -13.38 -14.75 -21.14
N ALA A 306 -13.83 -13.58 -20.69
CA ALA A 306 -12.95 -12.61 -20.02
C ALA A 306 -12.42 -13.13 -18.68
N GLU A 307 -13.20 -13.87 -17.89
CA GLU A 307 -12.72 -14.48 -16.64
C GLU A 307 -11.75 -15.64 -16.90
N LEU A 308 -11.99 -16.46 -17.93
CA LEU A 308 -11.05 -17.50 -18.34
C LEU A 308 -9.70 -16.90 -18.72
N LEU A 309 -9.70 -15.84 -19.54
CA LEU A 309 -8.49 -15.12 -19.93
C LEU A 309 -7.74 -14.46 -18.77
N ARG A 310 -8.43 -14.10 -17.68
CA ARG A 310 -7.78 -13.56 -16.47
C ARG A 310 -7.25 -14.63 -15.55
N SER A 311 -7.79 -15.83 -15.62
CA SER A 311 -7.42 -16.90 -14.71
C SER A 311 -5.97 -17.34 -14.94
N SER A 312 -5.28 -17.62 -13.85
CA SER A 312 -3.93 -18.21 -13.84
C SER A 312 -3.90 -19.64 -14.38
N LEU A 313 -5.08 -20.24 -14.58
CA LEU A 313 -5.26 -21.62 -14.98
C LEU A 313 -4.60 -21.94 -16.33
N SER A 314 -4.56 -21.01 -17.30
CA SER A 314 -3.88 -21.24 -18.58
C SER A 314 -2.64 -20.36 -18.70
N VAL A 315 -1.44 -20.84 -18.33
CA VAL A 315 -0.21 -20.19 -18.77
C VAL A 315 -0.10 -20.48 -20.26
N PRO A 316 -0.16 -19.47 -21.15
CA PRO A 316 -0.04 -19.75 -22.57
C PRO A 316 1.39 -20.22 -22.84
N ASP A 317 1.58 -21.53 -22.96
CA ASP A 317 2.72 -22.06 -23.69
C ASP A 317 2.63 -21.53 -25.13
N GLU A 318 3.76 -21.39 -25.83
CA GLU A 318 3.87 -20.78 -27.18
C GLU A 318 3.10 -21.52 -28.31
N GLY A 319 2.13 -22.38 -27.97
CA GLY A 319 1.25 -23.12 -28.88
C GLY A 319 -0.19 -22.56 -28.98
N ASP A 320 -1.17 -23.44 -28.85
CA ASP A 320 -2.58 -23.17 -29.18
C ASP A 320 -3.22 -22.10 -28.28
N ASP A 321 -2.84 -22.03 -27.01
CA ASP A 321 -3.34 -21.03 -26.06
C ASP A 321 -2.98 -19.60 -26.51
N PHE A 322 -1.81 -19.43 -27.11
CA PHE A 322 -1.39 -18.13 -27.64
C PHE A 322 -2.27 -17.68 -28.81
N ALA A 323 -2.60 -18.59 -29.75
CA ALA A 323 -3.50 -18.29 -30.86
C ALA A 323 -4.90 -17.88 -30.38
N ALA A 324 -5.34 -18.46 -29.27
CA ALA A 324 -6.62 -18.18 -28.66
C ALA A 324 -6.65 -16.80 -27.98
N VAL A 325 -5.58 -16.42 -27.27
CA VAL A 325 -5.40 -15.06 -26.74
C VAL A 325 -5.36 -14.04 -27.88
N ARG A 326 -4.64 -14.30 -28.98
CA ARG A 326 -4.62 -13.41 -30.15
C ARG A 326 -6.00 -13.22 -30.77
N THR A 327 -6.80 -14.29 -30.85
CA THR A 327 -8.18 -14.22 -31.32
C THR A 327 -9.04 -13.37 -30.37
N ALA A 328 -8.83 -13.48 -29.06
CA ALA A 328 -9.53 -12.68 -28.07
C ALA A 328 -9.19 -11.19 -28.11
N LEU A 329 -8.00 -10.81 -28.58
CA LEU A 329 -7.63 -9.40 -28.80
C LEU A 329 -8.52 -8.71 -29.84
N THR A 330 -9.11 -9.44 -30.78
CA THR A 330 -10.00 -8.89 -31.81
C THR A 330 -11.48 -9.08 -31.50
N ALA A 331 -11.83 -9.60 -30.32
CA ALA A 331 -13.22 -9.81 -29.92
C ALA A 331 -14.02 -8.49 -29.88
N ASP A 332 -15.31 -8.54 -30.20
CA ASP A 332 -16.19 -7.35 -30.18
C ASP A 332 -16.35 -6.75 -28.78
N ASP A 333 -16.32 -7.59 -27.74
CA ASP A 333 -16.44 -7.17 -26.36
C ASP A 333 -15.10 -6.69 -25.78
N HIS A 334 -15.07 -5.43 -25.36
CA HIS A 334 -13.91 -4.79 -24.76
C HIS A 334 -13.38 -5.47 -23.48
N ARG A 335 -14.23 -6.21 -22.73
CA ARG A 335 -13.83 -6.95 -21.53
C ARG A 335 -12.97 -8.15 -21.89
N VAL A 336 -13.32 -8.82 -22.98
CA VAL A 336 -12.54 -9.94 -23.54
C VAL A 336 -11.21 -9.42 -24.03
N ARG A 337 -11.21 -8.31 -24.79
CA ARG A 337 -9.96 -7.67 -25.26
C ARG A 337 -9.06 -7.24 -24.10
N TYR A 338 -9.62 -6.57 -23.09
CA TYR A 338 -8.88 -6.15 -21.89
C TYR A 338 -8.25 -7.34 -21.15
N ALA A 339 -9.01 -8.43 -20.97
CA ALA A 339 -8.52 -9.64 -20.33
C ALA A 339 -7.41 -10.31 -21.16
N ALA A 340 -7.59 -10.40 -22.49
CA ALA A 340 -6.58 -10.91 -23.41
C ALA A 340 -5.29 -10.09 -23.36
N THR A 341 -5.39 -8.76 -23.41
CA THR A 341 -4.25 -7.85 -23.25
C THR A 341 -3.53 -8.08 -21.93
N SER A 342 -4.28 -8.21 -20.83
CA SER A 342 -3.70 -8.46 -19.51
C SER A 342 -2.92 -9.77 -19.43
N ARG A 343 -3.30 -10.77 -20.24
CA ARG A 343 -2.63 -12.07 -20.26
C ARG A 343 -1.31 -12.05 -21.02
N LEU A 344 -1.06 -10.99 -21.79
CA LEU A 344 0.14 -10.83 -22.58
C LEU A 344 1.28 -10.15 -21.81
N ASP A 345 1.06 -9.70 -20.57
CA ASP A 345 2.11 -9.11 -19.71
C ASP A 345 3.34 -10.03 -19.58
N ASP A 346 3.11 -11.36 -19.54
CA ASP A 346 4.16 -12.36 -19.36
C ASP A 346 4.78 -12.83 -20.69
N ALA A 347 4.18 -12.47 -21.82
CA ALA A 347 4.55 -13.02 -23.13
C ALA A 347 5.61 -12.14 -23.81
N SER A 348 6.86 -12.56 -23.73
CA SER A 348 8.04 -11.81 -24.18
C SER A 348 8.35 -11.96 -25.69
N SER A 349 7.34 -11.99 -26.57
CA SER A 349 7.58 -12.21 -28.01
C SER A 349 7.32 -10.98 -28.87
N ARG A 350 8.12 -10.80 -29.93
CA ARG A 350 7.91 -9.70 -30.89
C ARG A 350 6.54 -9.75 -31.57
N ALA A 351 5.92 -10.94 -31.65
CA ALA A 351 4.56 -11.10 -32.17
C ALA A 351 3.52 -10.51 -31.21
N VAL A 352 3.66 -10.76 -29.90
CA VAL A 352 2.83 -10.17 -28.84
C VAL A 352 2.84 -8.65 -28.95
N ALA A 353 4.04 -8.08 -29.03
CA ALA A 353 4.22 -6.64 -29.09
C ALA A 353 3.56 -5.99 -30.31
N ARG A 354 3.57 -6.66 -31.47
CA ARG A 354 2.86 -6.19 -32.67
C ARG A 354 1.36 -6.18 -32.45
N ASP A 355 0.80 -7.22 -31.87
CA ASP A 355 -0.63 -7.28 -31.58
C ASP A 355 -1.04 -6.23 -30.54
N LEU A 356 -0.24 -6.05 -29.49
CA LEU A 356 -0.41 -4.98 -28.50
C LEU A 356 -0.33 -3.60 -29.14
N THR A 357 0.64 -3.36 -30.03
CA THR A 357 0.77 -2.11 -30.78
C THR A 357 -0.48 -1.79 -31.59
N VAL A 358 -1.09 -2.80 -32.23
CA VAL A 358 -2.37 -2.62 -32.93
C VAL A 358 -3.48 -2.24 -31.96
N ARG A 359 -3.54 -2.84 -30.76
CA ARG A 359 -4.53 -2.46 -29.73
C ARG A 359 -4.32 -1.04 -29.21
N VAL A 360 -3.08 -0.64 -28.94
CA VAL A 360 -2.74 0.73 -28.55
C VAL A 360 -3.22 1.72 -29.60
N ARG A 361 -3.07 1.40 -30.90
CA ARG A 361 -3.43 2.32 -31.99
C ARG A 361 -4.93 2.36 -32.27
N ASP A 362 -5.59 1.21 -32.29
CA ASP A 362 -6.88 1.06 -32.97
C ASP A 362 -8.05 0.67 -32.02
N ASP A 363 -7.80 0.33 -30.75
CA ASP A 363 -8.90 -0.07 -29.87
C ASP A 363 -9.80 1.13 -29.54
N PRO A 364 -11.13 1.03 -29.72
CA PRO A 364 -12.03 2.15 -29.43
C PRO A 364 -12.12 2.49 -27.93
N ARG A 365 -11.72 1.58 -27.02
CA ARG A 365 -11.85 1.80 -25.57
C ARG A 365 -10.52 2.23 -24.95
N PRO A 366 -10.45 3.43 -24.33
CA PRO A 366 -9.23 3.90 -23.67
C PRO A 366 -8.69 2.93 -22.61
N ARG A 367 -9.56 2.23 -21.88
CA ARG A 367 -9.14 1.23 -20.88
C ARG A 367 -8.35 0.06 -21.49
N VAL A 368 -8.70 -0.37 -22.70
CA VAL A 368 -7.97 -1.46 -23.40
C VAL A 368 -6.64 -0.93 -23.92
N ARG A 369 -6.63 0.30 -24.47
CA ARG A 369 -5.39 0.96 -24.93
C ARG A 369 -4.38 1.15 -23.79
N ALA A 370 -4.83 1.70 -22.66
CA ALA A 370 -4.00 1.88 -21.46
C ALA A 370 -3.41 0.55 -20.97
N ARG A 371 -4.25 -0.50 -20.89
CA ARG A 371 -3.76 -1.83 -20.51
C ARG A 371 -2.75 -2.38 -21.53
N ALA A 372 -2.95 -2.13 -22.82
CA ALA A 372 -2.02 -2.58 -23.85
C ALA A 372 -0.67 -1.86 -23.77
N LEU A 373 -0.65 -0.59 -23.36
CA LEU A 373 0.59 0.14 -23.05
C LEU A 373 1.31 -0.46 -21.84
N ASP A 374 0.58 -0.78 -20.77
CA ASP A 374 1.14 -1.43 -19.58
C ASP A 374 1.79 -2.77 -19.92
N SER A 375 1.15 -3.57 -20.77
CA SER A 375 1.65 -4.88 -21.24
C SER A 375 2.82 -4.75 -22.22
N LEU A 376 2.92 -3.63 -22.94
CA LEU A 376 4.00 -3.40 -23.91
C LEU A 376 5.32 -3.01 -23.21
N ALA A 377 5.24 -2.31 -22.09
CA ALA A 377 6.39 -1.79 -21.35
C ALA A 377 7.39 -2.84 -20.79
N PRO A 378 6.97 -3.98 -20.21
CA PRO A 378 7.89 -4.97 -19.63
C PRO A 378 8.55 -5.90 -20.66
N THR A 379 8.23 -5.79 -21.95
CA THR A 379 8.89 -6.65 -22.96
C THR A 379 10.38 -6.30 -23.05
N ASN A 380 11.20 -7.18 -22.45
CA ASN A 380 12.68 -7.22 -22.44
C ASN A 380 13.23 -7.42 -23.86
N GLY A 381 12.89 -6.52 -24.78
CA GLY A 381 13.37 -6.54 -26.15
C GLY A 381 14.75 -5.91 -26.26
N ASP A 382 15.43 -6.29 -27.35
CA ASP A 382 16.64 -5.62 -27.81
C ASP A 382 16.42 -4.11 -28.05
N TYR A 383 17.51 -3.40 -28.31
CA TYR A 383 17.49 -1.96 -28.57
C TYR A 383 16.57 -1.56 -29.73
N GLU A 384 16.49 -2.38 -30.79
CA GLU A 384 15.62 -2.12 -31.94
C GLU A 384 14.15 -2.12 -31.52
N PHE A 385 13.77 -3.10 -30.71
CA PHE A 385 12.42 -3.23 -30.20
C PHE A 385 12.01 -2.05 -29.31
N ARG A 386 12.91 -1.57 -28.43
CA ARG A 386 12.65 -0.35 -27.64
C ARG A 386 12.41 0.87 -28.51
N THR A 387 13.12 0.99 -29.63
CA THR A 387 12.93 2.08 -30.60
C THR A 387 11.57 1.99 -31.30
N GLU A 388 11.13 0.77 -31.65
CA GLU A 388 9.81 0.51 -32.23
C GLU A 388 8.70 0.90 -31.25
N VAL A 389 8.81 0.47 -29.98
CA VAL A 389 7.87 0.82 -28.91
C VAL A 389 7.84 2.32 -28.67
N SER A 390 9.00 2.98 -28.52
CA SER A 390 9.10 4.44 -28.35
C SER A 390 8.37 5.20 -29.47
N THR A 391 8.51 4.74 -30.72
CA THR A 391 7.79 5.32 -31.87
C THR A 391 6.27 5.17 -31.73
N VAL A 392 5.79 4.03 -31.23
CA VAL A 392 4.36 3.79 -30.98
C VAL A 392 3.85 4.70 -29.86
N LEU A 393 4.60 4.83 -28.77
CA LEU A 393 4.28 5.69 -27.63
C LEU A 393 4.15 7.15 -28.08
N GLY A 394 5.09 7.68 -28.87
CA GLY A 394 5.01 9.06 -29.35
C GLY A 394 3.84 9.33 -30.29
N ARG A 395 3.49 8.38 -31.15
CA ARG A 395 2.28 8.49 -31.99
C ARG A 395 1.00 8.41 -31.18
N CYS A 396 0.98 7.58 -30.13
CA CYS A 396 -0.16 7.47 -29.21
C CYS A 396 -0.34 8.79 -28.45
N PHE A 397 0.74 9.32 -27.88
CA PHE A 397 0.72 10.59 -27.14
C PHE A 397 0.15 11.74 -27.99
N GLY A 398 0.64 11.92 -29.21
CA GLY A 398 0.21 13.03 -30.08
C GLY A 398 -1.21 12.95 -30.65
N ARG A 399 -1.95 11.86 -30.41
CA ARG A 399 -3.31 11.64 -30.95
C ARG A 399 -4.37 11.37 -29.89
N GLU A 400 -3.94 11.11 -28.66
CA GLU A 400 -4.81 10.61 -27.61
C GLU A 400 -5.35 11.77 -26.77
N GLU A 401 -6.65 11.69 -26.45
CA GLU A 401 -7.34 12.69 -25.62
C GLU A 401 -7.59 12.16 -24.20
N SER A 402 -7.61 10.83 -24.02
CA SER A 402 -7.83 10.22 -22.72
C SER A 402 -6.59 10.34 -21.83
N GLU A 403 -6.67 11.18 -20.79
CA GLU A 403 -5.64 11.33 -19.75
C GLU A 403 -5.15 9.97 -19.20
N ARG A 404 -6.06 9.01 -18.96
CA ARG A 404 -5.69 7.65 -18.52
C ARG A 404 -4.71 6.94 -19.47
N VAL A 405 -4.88 7.11 -20.78
CA VAL A 405 -4.01 6.48 -21.76
C VAL A 405 -2.69 7.24 -21.81
N LEU A 406 -2.72 8.57 -21.74
CA LEU A 406 -1.51 9.40 -21.69
C LEU A 406 -0.65 9.11 -20.46
N VAL A 407 -1.25 8.88 -19.29
CA VAL A 407 -0.55 8.39 -18.08
C VAL A 407 0.12 7.05 -18.35
N ALA A 408 -0.61 6.07 -18.92
CA ALA A 408 -0.03 4.78 -19.28
C ALA A 408 1.08 4.90 -20.36
N VAL A 409 1.00 5.90 -21.25
CA VAL A 409 2.08 6.21 -22.20
C VAL A 409 3.33 6.68 -21.45
N MET A 410 3.20 7.56 -20.46
CA MET A 410 4.33 8.03 -19.65
C MET A 410 4.96 6.90 -18.83
N ASP A 411 4.14 6.07 -18.17
CA ASP A 411 4.63 4.93 -17.41
C ASP A 411 5.37 3.92 -18.30
N ALA A 412 4.84 3.65 -19.51
CA ALA A 412 5.51 2.81 -20.49
C ALA A 412 6.81 3.47 -21.01
N ALA A 413 6.80 4.79 -21.21
CA ALA A 413 7.97 5.55 -21.64
C ALA A 413 9.11 5.49 -20.62
N GLY A 414 8.82 5.60 -19.33
CA GLY A 414 9.78 5.41 -18.23
C GLY A 414 10.49 4.06 -18.30
N ARG A 415 9.70 3.00 -18.45
CA ARG A 415 10.21 1.61 -18.49
C ARG A 415 11.06 1.31 -19.72
N VAL A 416 10.72 1.85 -20.89
CA VAL A 416 11.50 1.62 -22.13
C VAL A 416 12.59 2.66 -22.38
N GLY A 417 12.65 3.73 -21.57
CA GLY A 417 13.57 4.85 -21.75
C GLY A 417 13.23 5.72 -22.96
N ALA A 418 11.94 5.93 -23.27
CA ALA A 418 11.48 6.82 -24.35
C ALA A 418 11.52 8.30 -23.90
N VAL A 419 12.73 8.77 -23.64
CA VAL A 419 12.99 10.03 -22.94
C VAL A 419 12.48 11.30 -23.64
N ASP A 420 12.34 11.25 -24.96
CA ASP A 420 11.85 12.37 -25.77
C ASP A 420 10.40 12.74 -25.42
N LEU A 421 9.62 11.80 -24.88
CA LEU A 421 8.22 12.02 -24.52
C LEU A 421 8.03 12.79 -23.22
N PHE A 422 9.07 12.86 -22.37
CA PHE A 422 8.92 13.49 -21.06
C PHE A 422 8.77 15.00 -21.17
N ALA A 423 9.42 15.66 -22.13
CA ALA A 423 9.24 17.09 -22.33
C ALA A 423 7.77 17.45 -22.64
N ASP A 424 7.13 16.67 -23.51
CA ASP A 424 5.72 16.84 -23.85
C ASP A 424 4.81 16.47 -22.66
N GLY A 425 5.11 15.37 -21.96
CA GLY A 425 4.37 14.94 -20.78
C GLY A 425 4.41 15.94 -19.61
N LEU A 426 5.56 16.56 -19.35
CA LEU A 426 5.76 17.56 -18.29
C LEU A 426 5.06 18.89 -18.59
N THR A 427 4.79 19.18 -19.87
CA THR A 427 4.11 20.40 -20.32
C THR A 427 2.64 20.19 -20.65
N HIS A 428 2.15 18.94 -20.60
CA HIS A 428 0.75 18.58 -20.86
C HIS A 428 -0.21 19.27 -19.89
N ASP A 429 -1.45 19.58 -20.31
CA ASP A 429 -2.45 20.31 -19.49
C ASP A 429 -2.99 19.52 -18.29
N GLY A 430 -3.10 18.19 -18.43
CA GLY A 430 -3.53 17.26 -17.39
C GLY A 430 -2.50 17.07 -16.28
N ALA A 431 -2.89 17.27 -15.02
CA ALA A 431 -2.01 17.15 -13.87
C ALA A 431 -1.51 15.72 -13.66
N ASP A 432 -2.35 14.70 -13.94
CA ASP A 432 -1.95 13.30 -13.78
C ASP A 432 -0.90 12.92 -14.82
N VAL A 433 -1.02 13.43 -16.06
CA VAL A 433 0.01 13.23 -17.10
C VAL A 433 1.33 13.86 -16.70
N ARG A 434 1.33 15.08 -16.15
CA ARG A 434 2.57 15.72 -15.66
C ARG A 434 3.21 14.96 -14.51
N ALA A 435 2.40 14.48 -13.56
CA ALA A 435 2.87 13.67 -12.45
C ALA A 435 3.46 12.34 -12.94
N ALA A 436 2.81 11.67 -13.90
CA ALA A 436 3.29 10.45 -14.53
C ALA A 436 4.59 10.68 -15.32
N ALA A 437 4.72 11.79 -16.04
CA ALA A 437 5.95 12.15 -16.74
C ALA A 437 7.12 12.38 -15.77
N ALA A 438 6.89 13.09 -14.66
CA ALA A 438 7.90 13.27 -13.61
C ALA A 438 8.29 11.94 -12.95
N GLN A 439 7.31 11.06 -12.70
CA GLN A 439 7.54 9.73 -12.17
C GLN A 439 8.34 8.86 -13.16
N ALA A 440 8.00 8.87 -14.44
CA ALA A 440 8.70 8.13 -15.48
C ALA A 440 10.16 8.59 -15.64
N LEU A 441 10.44 9.88 -15.47
CA LEU A 441 11.80 10.41 -15.40
C LEU A 441 12.61 9.84 -14.24
N ARG A 442 11.98 9.65 -13.07
CA ARG A 442 12.62 9.01 -11.91
C ARG A 442 13.04 7.57 -12.20
N GLU A 443 12.21 6.86 -12.95
CA GLU A 443 12.40 5.43 -13.28
C GLU A 443 13.35 5.21 -14.45
N THR A 444 13.63 6.27 -15.22
CA THR A 444 14.49 6.19 -16.40
C THR A 444 15.96 5.98 -16.01
N PRO A 445 16.64 4.96 -16.56
CA PRO A 445 18.08 4.81 -16.38
C PRO A 445 18.82 5.93 -17.12
N TYR A 446 19.60 6.72 -16.39
CA TYR A 446 20.44 7.81 -16.92
C TYR A 446 19.68 8.92 -17.69
N PRO A 447 18.76 9.66 -17.04
CA PRO A 447 18.10 10.80 -17.71
C PRO A 447 19.13 11.89 -18.01
N CYS A 448 18.94 12.62 -19.11
CA CYS A 448 19.84 13.73 -19.43
C CYS A 448 19.53 14.96 -18.56
N SER A 449 20.52 15.83 -18.32
CA SER A 449 20.37 17.00 -17.44
C SER A 449 19.22 17.92 -17.87
N SER A 450 19.03 18.12 -19.17
CA SER A 450 17.96 18.98 -19.72
C SER A 450 16.55 18.48 -19.40
N GLN A 451 16.36 17.19 -19.11
CA GLN A 451 15.07 16.66 -18.71
C GLN A 451 14.75 16.98 -17.24
N PHE A 452 15.76 16.96 -16.38
CA PHE A 452 15.62 17.41 -15.00
C PHE A 452 15.40 18.93 -14.92
N GLU A 453 15.93 19.69 -15.87
CA GLU A 453 15.66 21.13 -15.97
C GLU A 453 14.17 21.45 -16.16
N ALA A 454 13.46 20.62 -16.91
CA ALA A 454 12.01 20.76 -17.11
C ALA A 454 11.20 20.49 -15.84
N LEU A 455 11.79 19.86 -14.81
CA LEU A 455 11.12 19.59 -13.54
C LEU A 455 11.10 20.79 -12.58
N TYR A 456 12.06 21.72 -12.65
CA TYR A 456 12.13 22.81 -11.67
C TYR A 456 10.88 23.70 -11.63
N PRO A 457 10.31 24.14 -12.77
CA PRO A 457 9.09 24.95 -12.75
C PRO A 457 7.90 24.25 -12.08
N LEU A 458 7.93 22.92 -12.01
CA LEU A 458 6.84 22.09 -11.47
C LEU A 458 6.97 21.81 -9.97
N LEU A 459 8.07 22.18 -9.31
CA LEU A 459 8.22 22.06 -7.85
C LEU A 459 7.19 22.92 -7.09
N GLY A 460 6.88 24.10 -7.63
CA GLY A 460 5.87 25.02 -7.11
C GLY A 460 4.47 24.80 -7.67
N HIS A 461 4.23 23.66 -8.34
CA HIS A 461 2.95 23.40 -8.98
C HIS A 461 1.80 23.35 -7.97
N ARG A 462 0.63 23.90 -8.33
CA ARG A 462 -0.54 23.98 -7.44
C ARG A 462 -1.10 22.62 -7.07
N ASP A 463 -1.04 21.68 -8.00
CA ASP A 463 -1.34 20.28 -7.72
C ASP A 463 -0.20 19.64 -6.95
N THR A 464 -0.54 19.12 -5.78
CA THR A 464 0.39 18.48 -4.85
C THR A 464 0.92 17.15 -5.41
N SER A 465 0.15 16.42 -6.23
CA SER A 465 0.60 15.15 -6.84
C SER A 465 1.78 15.41 -7.77
N VAL A 466 1.67 16.44 -8.63
CA VAL A 466 2.72 16.89 -9.54
C VAL A 466 3.96 17.33 -8.76
N ALA A 467 3.79 18.27 -7.81
CA ALA A 467 4.91 18.78 -7.03
C ALA A 467 5.64 17.67 -6.26
N LEU A 468 4.91 16.67 -5.74
CA LEU A 468 5.48 15.52 -5.06
C LEU A 468 6.23 14.57 -6.01
N ALA A 469 5.65 14.25 -7.17
CA ALA A 469 6.30 13.40 -8.17
C ALA A 469 7.62 14.04 -8.64
N VAL A 470 7.58 15.34 -8.90
CA VAL A 470 8.75 16.17 -9.25
C VAL A 470 9.80 16.15 -8.15
N ALA A 471 9.41 16.39 -6.90
CA ALA A 471 10.34 16.39 -5.77
C ALA A 471 11.01 15.02 -5.58
N LYS A 472 10.27 13.93 -5.78
CA LYS A 472 10.81 12.56 -5.76
C LYS A 472 11.80 12.33 -6.91
N ALA A 473 11.44 12.70 -8.13
CA ALA A 473 12.29 12.56 -9.31
C ALA A 473 13.62 13.30 -9.13
N LEU A 474 13.57 14.56 -8.69
CA LEU A 474 14.77 15.35 -8.41
C LEU A 474 15.61 14.78 -7.27
N SER A 475 14.98 14.21 -6.24
CA SER A 475 15.71 13.58 -5.14
C SER A 475 16.37 12.24 -5.50
N ALA A 476 15.97 11.60 -6.60
CA ALA A 476 16.56 10.34 -7.05
C ALA A 476 17.75 10.57 -8.00
N ALA A 477 17.80 11.73 -8.65
CA ALA A 477 18.80 12.06 -9.65
C ALA A 477 20.15 12.41 -9.02
N ILE A 478 21.23 11.88 -9.59
CA ILE A 478 22.57 12.46 -9.44
C ILE A 478 22.78 13.33 -10.68
N TRP A 479 22.87 14.65 -10.49
CA TRP A 479 22.90 15.62 -11.57
C TRP A 479 23.93 16.70 -11.25
N PRO A 480 24.79 17.08 -12.22
CA PRO A 480 25.69 18.22 -12.05
C PRO A 480 24.87 19.52 -11.99
N GLU A 481 25.19 20.41 -11.04
CA GLU A 481 24.51 21.70 -10.79
C GLU A 481 24.26 22.50 -12.07
N PRO A 482 23.00 22.69 -12.48
CA PRO A 482 22.59 23.93 -13.11
C PRO A 482 22.44 24.94 -11.97
N GLU A 483 23.31 25.94 -11.92
CA GLU A 483 23.20 27.08 -11.00
C GLU A 483 21.78 27.68 -10.97
N GLU A 484 21.06 27.55 -12.09
CA GLU A 484 19.68 27.99 -12.31
C GLU A 484 18.64 27.24 -11.47
N ALA A 485 18.91 25.98 -11.10
CA ALA A 485 17.98 25.15 -10.34
C ALA A 485 18.01 25.44 -8.83
N VAL A 486 19.17 25.89 -8.34
CA VAL A 486 19.41 26.12 -6.92
C VAL A 486 18.43 27.14 -6.33
N PRO A 487 18.17 28.32 -6.94
CA PRO A 487 17.17 29.26 -6.43
C PRO A 487 15.77 28.66 -6.29
N VAL A 488 15.34 27.83 -7.26
CA VAL A 488 14.01 27.20 -7.25
C VAL A 488 13.90 26.17 -6.13
N LEU A 489 14.94 25.37 -5.93
CA LEU A 489 15.00 24.40 -4.85
C LEU A 489 15.06 25.06 -3.47
N VAL A 490 15.77 26.19 -3.34
CA VAL A 490 15.80 26.97 -2.10
C VAL A 490 14.42 27.55 -1.78
N ASP A 491 13.72 28.10 -2.78
CA ASP A 491 12.34 28.56 -2.59
C ASP A 491 11.43 27.38 -2.22
N ALA A 492 11.53 26.26 -2.91
CA ALA A 492 10.76 25.05 -2.60
C ALA A 492 11.04 24.54 -1.18
N LEU A 493 12.28 24.62 -0.67
CA LEU A 493 12.63 24.28 0.70
C LEU A 493 12.03 25.27 1.71
N ALA A 494 11.93 26.55 1.37
CA ALA A 494 11.42 27.60 2.25
C ALA A 494 9.88 27.64 2.30
N THR A 495 9.24 27.57 1.14
CA THR A 495 7.83 27.91 0.94
C THR A 495 7.00 26.77 0.36
N GLY A 496 7.61 25.60 0.10
CA GLY A 496 6.94 24.45 -0.49
C GLY A 496 5.66 24.04 0.26
N SER A 497 4.59 23.86 -0.52
CA SER A 497 3.21 23.67 -0.04
C SER A 497 3.04 22.46 0.88
N THR A 498 3.88 21.44 0.73
CA THR A 498 3.86 20.25 1.58
C THR A 498 5.24 19.90 2.12
N PRO A 499 5.31 19.26 3.30
CA PRO A 499 6.59 18.79 3.83
C PRO A 499 7.32 17.80 2.93
N ALA A 500 6.61 17.11 2.04
CA ALA A 500 7.24 16.18 1.11
C ALA A 500 7.98 16.91 -0.02
N VAL A 501 7.41 18.01 -0.54
CA VAL A 501 8.08 18.90 -1.50
C VAL A 501 9.32 19.53 -0.86
N ARG A 502 9.19 20.08 0.35
CA ARG A 502 10.33 20.68 1.08
C ARG A 502 11.44 19.67 1.37
N ALA A 503 11.08 18.45 1.77
CA ALA A 503 12.05 17.38 2.01
C ALA A 503 12.75 16.92 0.71
N GLY A 504 12.00 16.79 -0.39
CA GLY A 504 12.58 16.47 -1.70
C GLY A 504 13.51 17.58 -2.21
N ALA A 505 13.18 18.85 -1.95
CA ALA A 505 14.06 19.97 -2.24
C ALA A 505 15.36 19.91 -1.43
N ALA A 506 15.30 19.57 -0.14
CA ALA A 506 16.50 19.37 0.68
C ALA A 506 17.40 18.25 0.12
N TRP A 507 16.84 17.08 -0.21
CA TRP A 507 17.61 15.97 -0.81
C TRP A 507 18.17 16.30 -2.19
N ALA A 508 17.42 17.03 -3.01
CA ALA A 508 17.90 17.45 -4.33
C ALA A 508 19.04 18.48 -4.24
N LEU A 509 18.97 19.43 -3.29
CA LEU A 509 20.06 20.36 -3.01
C LEU A 509 21.32 19.64 -2.53
N GLU A 510 21.17 18.60 -1.70
CA GLU A 510 22.28 17.77 -1.24
C GLU A 510 22.94 17.00 -2.38
N ARG A 511 22.18 16.24 -3.17
CA ARG A 511 22.71 15.46 -4.30
C ARG A 511 23.33 16.32 -5.38
N GLY A 512 22.82 17.54 -5.54
CA GLY A 512 23.41 18.54 -6.42
C GLY A 512 24.69 19.17 -5.87
N GLY A 513 25.10 18.90 -4.63
CA GLY A 513 26.25 19.57 -4.00
C GLY A 513 25.99 21.03 -3.57
N ALA A 514 24.74 21.49 -3.69
CA ALA A 514 24.31 22.86 -3.41
C ALA A 514 23.78 23.06 -1.98
N PHE A 515 24.03 22.15 -1.03
CA PHE A 515 23.47 22.27 0.33
C PHE A 515 24.35 23.13 1.25
N SER A 516 24.31 24.44 1.00
CA SER A 516 25.06 25.44 1.77
C SER A 516 24.63 25.52 3.24
N ARG A 517 25.46 26.15 4.08
CA ARG A 517 25.19 26.32 5.51
C ARG A 517 23.82 26.93 5.81
N GLU A 518 23.40 27.94 5.05
CA GLU A 518 22.09 28.59 5.23
C GLU A 518 20.92 27.65 4.89
N ARG A 519 21.09 26.85 3.84
CA ARG A 519 20.07 25.89 3.35
C ARG A 519 19.93 24.72 4.33
N VAL A 520 21.03 24.23 4.87
CA VAL A 520 21.02 23.28 5.99
C VAL A 520 20.23 23.85 7.16
N ARG A 521 20.53 25.08 7.60
CA ARG A 521 19.83 25.70 8.73
C ARG A 521 18.33 25.75 8.48
N MET A 522 17.92 26.16 7.28
CA MET A 522 16.52 26.21 6.88
C MET A 522 15.84 24.85 7.07
N GLY A 523 16.40 23.78 6.47
CA GLY A 523 15.85 22.44 6.59
C GLY A 523 15.90 21.85 8.01
N LEU A 524 16.98 22.11 8.75
CA LEU A 524 17.13 21.68 10.15
C LEU A 524 16.07 22.30 11.06
N THR A 525 15.66 23.55 10.81
CA THR A 525 14.67 24.26 11.64
C THR A 525 13.23 24.09 11.15
N ASP A 526 12.99 23.30 10.11
CA ASP A 526 11.65 23.08 9.58
C ASP A 526 10.74 22.43 10.64
N PRO A 527 9.46 22.87 10.75
CA PRO A 527 8.52 22.27 11.70
C PRO A 527 8.25 20.78 11.43
N SER A 528 8.36 20.34 10.18
CA SER A 528 8.18 18.93 9.81
C SER A 528 9.41 18.09 10.10
N GLU A 529 9.20 17.00 10.84
CA GLU A 529 10.22 15.95 11.05
C GLU A 529 10.81 15.46 9.73
N ARG A 530 9.99 15.27 8.69
CA ARG A 530 10.45 14.73 7.41
C ARG A 530 11.49 15.63 6.75
N VAL A 531 11.31 16.94 6.83
CA VAL A 531 12.23 17.93 6.24
C VAL A 531 13.50 18.00 7.07
N ARG A 532 13.38 18.00 8.41
CA ARG A 532 14.55 17.93 9.30
C ARG A 532 15.38 16.69 9.05
N VAL A 533 14.74 15.51 8.93
CA VAL A 533 15.42 14.26 8.60
C VAL A 533 16.16 14.38 7.28
N ALA A 534 15.56 14.93 6.23
CA ALA A 534 16.24 15.12 4.96
C ALA A 534 17.47 16.02 5.08
N ALA A 535 17.36 17.12 5.84
CA ALA A 535 18.49 18.02 6.10
C ALA A 535 19.59 17.39 6.97
N ILE A 536 19.23 16.50 7.90
CA ILE A 536 20.19 15.77 8.76
C ILE A 536 20.87 14.65 7.98
N GLU A 537 20.13 13.90 7.16
CA GLU A 537 20.69 12.90 6.24
C GLU A 537 21.71 13.57 5.32
N ALA A 538 21.40 14.76 4.81
CA ALA A 538 22.33 15.52 3.98
C ALA A 538 23.63 15.98 4.68
N LEU A 539 23.63 16.07 6.01
CA LEU A 539 24.84 16.34 6.77
C LEU A 539 25.75 15.12 6.89
N GLN A 540 25.24 13.91 6.67
CA GLN A 540 26.05 12.68 6.78
C GLN A 540 27.12 12.61 5.68
N ASP A 541 26.86 13.21 4.52
CA ASP A 541 27.81 13.28 3.41
C ASP A 541 28.74 14.51 3.50
N ASN A 542 28.57 15.37 4.51
CA ASN A 542 29.41 16.55 4.77
C ASN A 542 29.82 16.63 6.26
N PRO A 543 30.84 15.86 6.69
CA PRO A 543 31.24 15.75 8.09
C PRO A 543 31.64 17.09 8.73
N GLU A 544 32.35 17.95 7.98
CA GLU A 544 32.74 19.28 8.45
C GLU A 544 31.52 20.16 8.77
N MET A 545 30.51 20.15 7.90
CA MET A 545 29.28 20.91 8.13
C MET A 545 28.46 20.29 9.26
N ALA A 546 28.41 18.97 9.35
CA ALA A 546 27.77 18.27 10.47
C ALA A 546 28.41 18.64 11.81
N ALA A 547 29.75 18.75 11.88
CA ALA A 547 30.48 19.20 13.06
C ALA A 547 30.12 20.64 13.45
N GLN A 548 29.96 21.55 12.47
CA GLN A 548 29.51 22.92 12.72
C GLN A 548 28.09 22.98 13.33
N TYR A 549 27.25 21.98 13.04
CA TYR A 549 25.89 21.86 13.57
C TYR A 549 25.75 20.89 14.74
N ALA A 550 26.85 20.34 15.26
CA ALA A 550 26.82 19.32 16.31
C ALA A 550 26.04 19.75 17.56
N GLY A 551 26.16 21.02 18.00
CA GLY A 551 25.38 21.53 19.12
C GLY A 551 23.86 21.46 18.87
N TYR A 552 23.41 21.82 17.67
CA TYR A 552 22.01 21.68 17.27
C TYR A 552 21.57 20.21 17.22
N LEU A 553 22.39 19.36 16.60
CA LEU A 553 22.13 17.93 16.50
C LEU A 553 22.03 17.27 17.89
N LEU A 554 22.86 17.68 18.85
CA LEU A 554 22.78 17.22 20.24
C LEU A 554 21.48 17.67 20.92
N ASP A 555 21.07 18.93 20.74
CA ASP A 555 19.78 19.39 21.26
C ASP A 555 18.60 18.64 20.62
N ARG A 556 18.69 18.31 19.32
CA ARG A 556 17.71 17.45 18.64
C ARG A 556 17.71 16.03 19.17
N LEU A 557 18.86 15.45 19.47
CA LEU A 557 18.95 14.12 20.08
C LEU A 557 18.21 14.06 21.42
N MET A 558 18.23 15.16 22.19
CA MET A 558 17.50 15.30 23.46
C MET A 558 15.99 15.51 23.25
N ALA A 559 15.60 16.34 22.29
CA ALA A 559 14.23 16.79 22.10
C ALA A 559 13.38 15.89 21.18
N ALA A 560 13.99 15.22 20.21
CA ALA A 560 13.30 14.40 19.23
C ALA A 560 12.63 13.18 19.89
N THR A 561 11.42 12.89 19.44
CA THR A 561 10.62 11.72 19.87
C THR A 561 10.57 10.65 18.79
N ALA A 562 10.70 11.04 17.53
CA ALA A 562 10.62 10.13 16.41
C ALA A 562 11.93 9.36 16.21
N LYS A 563 11.80 8.04 16.01
CA LYS A 563 12.94 7.15 15.83
C LYS A 563 13.78 7.53 14.60
N ARG A 564 13.14 7.88 13.48
CA ARG A 564 13.85 8.20 12.24
C ARG A 564 14.74 9.44 12.38
N GLU A 565 14.23 10.48 13.02
CA GLU A 565 15.03 11.67 13.34
C GLU A 565 16.18 11.34 14.29
N LEU A 566 15.95 10.55 15.34
CA LEU A 566 17.02 10.11 16.25
C LEU A 566 18.10 9.30 15.52
N ASP A 567 17.72 8.34 14.68
CA ASP A 567 18.65 7.51 13.91
C ASP A 567 19.50 8.39 12.96
N ALA A 568 18.88 9.35 12.26
CA ALA A 568 19.58 10.28 11.37
C ALA A 568 20.55 11.21 12.13
N VAL A 569 20.13 11.74 13.29
CA VAL A 569 20.95 12.60 14.15
C VAL A 569 22.16 11.83 14.69
N GLY A 570 21.95 10.61 15.17
CA GLY A 570 23.02 9.77 15.71
C GLY A 570 24.10 9.50 14.66
N GLU A 571 23.68 9.23 13.43
CA GLU A 571 24.59 8.98 12.31
C GLU A 571 25.34 10.25 11.85
N ALA A 572 24.65 11.38 11.72
CA ALA A 572 25.30 12.65 11.38
C ALA A 572 26.35 13.06 12.42
N LEU A 573 26.05 12.90 13.72
CA LEU A 573 27.01 13.13 14.80
C LEU A 573 28.18 12.15 14.74
N ARG A 574 27.93 10.87 14.41
CA ARG A 574 28.97 9.84 14.29
C ARG A 574 29.98 10.21 13.20
N VAL A 575 29.49 10.51 12.00
CA VAL A 575 30.33 10.84 10.86
C VAL A 575 31.10 12.13 11.11
N ALA A 576 30.44 13.16 11.64
CA ALA A 576 31.08 14.40 12.03
C ALA A 576 32.23 14.19 13.03
N TRP A 577 32.01 13.38 14.07
CA TRP A 577 33.02 13.13 15.09
C TRP A 577 34.17 12.27 14.56
N ALA A 578 33.87 11.27 13.72
CA ALA A 578 34.89 10.42 13.11
C ALA A 578 35.87 11.21 12.23
N ASP A 579 35.37 12.19 11.47
CA ASP A 579 36.18 12.97 10.54
C ASP A 579 36.89 14.15 11.24
N CYS A 580 36.19 14.85 12.13
CA CYS A 580 36.74 16.02 12.82
C CYS A 580 37.60 15.68 14.06
N GLY A 581 37.52 14.45 14.57
CA GLY A 581 38.29 13.98 15.72
C GLY A 581 38.16 14.89 16.94
N ASP A 582 39.28 15.39 17.45
CA ASP A 582 39.34 16.27 18.64
C ASP A 582 38.74 17.68 18.39
N SER A 583 38.56 18.07 17.13
CA SER A 583 37.92 19.35 16.77
C SER A 583 36.39 19.29 16.80
N PHE A 584 35.82 18.08 16.91
CA PHE A 584 34.40 17.92 17.14
C PHE A 584 34.04 18.52 18.51
N PRO A 585 33.00 19.36 18.63
CA PRO A 585 32.65 19.98 19.91
C PRO A 585 32.30 18.90 20.93
N ALA A 586 33.29 18.62 21.78
CA ALA A 586 33.30 17.48 22.66
C ALA A 586 32.29 17.68 23.81
N GLU A 587 31.10 17.12 23.62
CA GLU A 587 30.13 16.93 24.71
C GLU A 587 29.93 15.43 25.02
N ALA A 588 31.03 14.68 25.06
CA ALA A 588 31.04 13.25 25.40
C ALA A 588 30.26 12.98 26.71
N THR A 589 30.31 13.90 27.68
CA THR A 589 29.55 13.83 28.92
C THR A 589 28.03 13.89 28.71
N ARG A 590 27.54 14.74 27.79
CA ARG A 590 26.10 14.81 27.46
C ARG A 590 25.66 13.54 26.74
N LEU A 591 26.44 13.07 25.76
CA LEU A 591 26.17 11.79 25.09
C LEU A 591 26.21 10.61 26.06
N HIS A 592 27.12 10.62 27.03
CA HIS A 592 27.18 9.58 28.06
C HIS A 592 25.94 9.59 28.95
N SER A 593 25.42 10.78 29.33
CA SER A 593 24.18 10.88 30.11
C SER A 593 22.96 10.28 29.40
N LEU A 594 22.97 10.24 28.06
CA LEU A 594 21.89 9.69 27.25
C LEU A 594 21.80 8.16 27.29
N PHE A 595 22.84 7.44 27.74
CA PHE A 595 22.74 6.00 28.00
C PHE A 595 21.73 5.66 29.11
N GLY A 596 21.42 6.62 29.99
CA GLY A 596 20.37 6.54 30.99
C GLY A 596 18.97 6.98 30.51
N ALA A 597 18.83 7.49 29.28
CA ALA A 597 17.57 8.05 28.80
C ALA A 597 16.45 6.99 28.73
N PRO A 598 15.18 7.32 29.04
CA PRO A 598 14.09 6.33 29.03
C PRO A 598 13.83 5.71 27.64
N SER A 599 14.11 6.45 26.57
CA SER A 599 13.90 5.98 25.18
C SER A 599 15.03 5.07 24.69
N PRO A 600 14.75 3.81 24.30
CA PRO A 600 15.75 2.92 23.69
C PRO A 600 16.29 3.43 22.34
N ALA A 601 15.48 4.17 21.57
CA ALA A 601 15.91 4.77 20.32
C ALA A 601 16.96 5.87 20.57
N ARG A 602 16.74 6.69 21.59
CA ARG A 602 17.69 7.75 21.98
C ARG A 602 19.00 7.18 22.50
N ARG A 603 18.95 6.11 23.33
CA ARG A 603 20.17 5.40 23.76
C ARG A 603 20.97 4.89 22.57
N ARG A 604 20.30 4.32 21.57
CA ARG A 604 20.95 3.83 20.35
C ARG A 604 21.58 4.95 19.54
N ALA A 605 20.84 6.02 19.26
CA ALA A 605 21.37 7.16 18.55
C ALA A 605 22.57 7.81 19.27
N ALA A 606 22.54 7.89 20.61
CA ALA A 606 23.69 8.32 21.40
C ALA A 606 24.88 7.36 21.29
N ALA A 607 24.64 6.04 21.33
CA ALA A 607 25.69 5.04 21.13
C ALA A 607 26.34 5.13 19.73
N THR A 608 25.51 5.31 18.70
CA THR A 608 25.96 5.55 17.33
C THR A 608 26.82 6.80 17.25
N ALA A 609 26.36 7.93 17.80
CA ALA A 609 27.16 9.17 17.83
C ALA A 609 28.51 8.97 18.53
N VAL A 610 28.52 8.34 19.72
CA VAL A 610 29.74 8.07 20.48
C VAL A 610 30.73 7.21 19.72
N SER A 611 30.25 6.26 18.89
CA SER A 611 31.14 5.36 18.12
C SER A 611 32.05 6.07 17.12
N GLY A 612 31.73 7.32 16.74
CA GLY A 612 32.59 8.14 15.88
C GLY A 612 33.77 8.78 16.60
N GLY A 613 33.72 8.93 17.92
CA GLY A 613 34.79 9.59 18.67
C GLY A 613 36.04 8.72 18.85
N PRO A 614 37.24 9.30 19.01
CA PRO A 614 38.49 8.56 19.17
C PRO A 614 38.51 7.67 20.42
N ALA A 615 37.93 8.14 21.53
CA ALA A 615 37.72 7.34 22.76
C ALA A 615 36.35 6.64 22.79
N GLY A 616 35.56 6.76 21.73
CA GLY A 616 34.20 6.25 21.62
C GLY A 616 34.08 4.75 21.87
N PRO A 617 34.85 3.90 21.16
CA PRO A 617 34.84 2.47 21.37
C PRO A 617 35.19 2.07 22.80
N GLU A 618 36.17 2.73 23.44
CA GLU A 618 36.53 2.45 24.83
C GLU A 618 35.39 2.77 25.80
N LEU A 619 34.73 3.92 25.63
CA LEU A 619 33.55 4.28 26.42
C LEU A 619 32.40 3.29 26.23
N LEU A 620 32.17 2.82 25.01
CA LEU A 620 31.11 1.85 24.71
C LEU A 620 31.42 0.47 25.33
N ARG A 621 32.68 0.02 25.29
CA ARG A 621 33.13 -1.20 26.00
C ARG A 621 32.88 -1.09 27.49
N ASP A 622 33.26 0.04 28.08
CA ASP A 622 33.00 0.35 29.49
C ASP A 622 31.51 0.29 29.83
N VAL A 623 30.64 0.76 28.93
CA VAL A 623 29.18 0.66 29.11
C VAL A 623 28.72 -0.81 29.04
N VAL A 624 29.24 -1.61 28.11
CA VAL A 624 28.93 -3.04 28.02
C VAL A 624 29.37 -3.79 29.29
N ASP A 625 30.55 -3.48 29.83
CA ASP A 625 31.12 -4.18 30.98
C ASP A 625 30.48 -3.77 32.32
N LYS A 626 30.06 -2.50 32.47
CA LYS A 626 29.63 -1.94 33.77
C LYS A 626 28.13 -1.82 33.96
N TRP A 627 27.32 -1.82 32.89
CA TRP A 627 25.88 -1.55 33.01
C TRP A 627 25.04 -2.82 33.00
N GLU A 628 24.07 -2.89 33.91
CA GLU A 628 23.17 -4.05 34.03
C GLU A 628 21.94 -3.97 33.09
N SER A 629 21.58 -2.76 32.67
CA SER A 629 20.39 -2.50 31.84
C SER A 629 20.56 -3.10 30.43
N PRO A 630 19.76 -4.10 30.03
CA PRO A 630 19.89 -4.73 28.71
C PRO A 630 19.70 -3.76 27.55
N GLN A 631 18.87 -2.73 27.72
CA GLN A 631 18.65 -1.68 26.72
C GLN A 631 19.88 -0.80 26.53
N THR A 632 20.65 -0.59 27.60
CA THR A 632 21.89 0.19 27.55
C THR A 632 23.01 -0.66 26.96
N VAL A 633 23.19 -1.90 27.43
CA VAL A 633 24.18 -2.83 26.89
C VAL A 633 23.94 -3.07 25.40
N GLY A 634 22.70 -3.36 24.98
CA GLY A 634 22.40 -3.54 23.57
C GLY A 634 22.52 -2.25 22.73
N ALA A 635 22.36 -1.06 23.33
CA ALA A 635 22.65 0.18 22.61
C ALA A 635 24.16 0.35 22.42
N ALA A 636 24.96 0.10 23.46
CA ALA A 636 26.41 0.17 23.38
C ALA A 636 26.99 -0.84 22.37
N LEU A 637 26.49 -2.08 22.35
CA LEU A 637 26.84 -3.07 21.32
C LEU A 637 26.45 -2.59 19.91
N ALA A 638 25.30 -1.94 19.74
CA ALA A 638 24.94 -1.37 18.44
C ALA A 638 25.90 -0.25 18.01
N GLY A 639 26.36 0.59 18.96
CA GLY A 639 27.38 1.60 18.72
C GLY A 639 28.74 0.98 18.35
N LEU A 640 29.20 -0.05 19.06
CA LEU A 640 30.41 -0.80 18.69
C LEU A 640 30.29 -1.42 17.29
N GLY A 641 29.09 -1.89 16.92
CA GLY A 641 28.84 -2.41 15.57
C GLY A 641 29.02 -1.34 14.49
N ALA A 642 28.79 -0.06 14.80
CA ALA A 642 28.95 1.05 13.88
C ALA A 642 30.40 1.55 13.75
N SER A 643 31.30 1.25 14.70
CA SER A 643 32.74 1.53 14.58
C SER A 643 33.44 0.50 13.69
N VAL A 644 32.88 -0.71 13.59
CA VAL A 644 33.36 -1.84 12.78
C VAL A 644 34.80 -2.28 13.12
N ALA A 645 35.28 -1.98 14.33
CA ALA A 645 36.63 -2.33 14.74
C ALA A 645 36.76 -3.81 15.10
N VAL A 646 37.74 -4.51 14.51
CA VAL A 646 38.02 -5.93 14.78
C VAL A 646 38.26 -6.22 16.26
N ALA A 647 38.85 -5.28 16.99
CA ALA A 647 39.10 -5.39 18.43
C ALA A 647 37.81 -5.57 19.27
N ASP A 648 36.65 -5.18 18.74
CA ASP A 648 35.36 -5.27 19.43
C ASP A 648 34.68 -6.63 19.28
N ARG A 649 35.22 -7.51 18.42
CA ARG A 649 34.71 -8.88 18.17
C ARG A 649 34.35 -9.64 19.44
N ARG A 650 35.26 -9.65 20.42
CA ARG A 650 35.10 -10.39 21.69
C ARG A 650 33.83 -9.99 22.46
N TYR A 651 33.42 -8.73 22.35
CA TYR A 651 32.23 -8.22 23.04
C TYR A 651 30.95 -8.74 22.39
N PHE A 652 30.92 -8.86 21.06
CA PHE A 652 29.78 -9.45 20.38
C PHE A 652 29.67 -10.95 20.66
N GLU A 653 30.76 -11.69 20.54
CA GLU A 653 30.78 -13.15 20.77
C GLU A 653 30.29 -13.50 22.18
N ALA A 654 30.75 -12.77 23.20
CA ALA A 654 30.29 -12.94 24.58
C ALA A 654 28.77 -12.75 24.76
N HIS A 655 28.12 -12.04 23.84
CA HIS A 655 26.70 -11.68 23.91
C HIS A 655 25.82 -12.38 22.86
N LEU A 656 26.37 -13.20 21.96
CA LEU A 656 25.60 -13.98 20.98
C LEU A 656 24.67 -15.01 21.63
N SER A 657 24.98 -15.46 22.85
CA SER A 657 24.13 -16.37 23.65
C SER A 657 23.33 -15.66 24.75
N ASN A 658 23.26 -14.32 24.74
CA ASN A 658 22.56 -13.57 25.78
C ASN A 658 21.05 -13.85 25.74
N ARG A 659 20.44 -14.12 26.92
CA ARG A 659 19.00 -14.41 27.05
C ARG A 659 18.11 -13.22 26.68
N ASN A 660 18.64 -12.00 26.74
CA ASN A 660 17.87 -10.82 26.36
C ASN A 660 17.93 -10.63 24.83
N PRO A 661 16.79 -10.68 24.13
CA PRO A 661 16.76 -10.62 22.66
C PRO A 661 17.27 -9.29 22.12
N TYR A 662 17.19 -8.20 22.89
CA TYR A 662 17.72 -6.90 22.48
C TYR A 662 19.25 -6.91 22.44
N VAL A 663 19.89 -7.40 23.51
CA VAL A 663 21.35 -7.49 23.61
C VAL A 663 21.89 -8.43 22.54
N ARG A 664 21.28 -9.62 22.40
CA ARG A 664 21.66 -10.59 21.39
C ARG A 664 21.43 -10.08 19.96
N SER A 665 20.35 -9.35 19.70
CA SER A 665 20.11 -8.74 18.38
C SER A 665 21.19 -7.74 18.00
N SER A 666 21.62 -6.89 18.95
CA SER A 666 22.71 -5.93 18.72
C SER A 666 24.06 -6.62 18.57
N ALA A 667 24.32 -7.67 19.34
CA ALA A 667 25.54 -8.48 19.21
C ALA A 667 25.63 -9.13 17.82
N LEU A 668 24.52 -9.71 17.35
CA LEU A 668 24.44 -10.38 16.05
C LEU A 668 24.64 -9.40 14.89
N THR A 669 24.01 -8.22 14.93
CA THR A 669 24.23 -7.22 13.89
C THR A 669 25.65 -6.65 13.95
N GLY A 670 26.19 -6.39 15.15
CA GLY A 670 27.54 -5.85 15.31
C GLY A 670 28.63 -6.78 14.79
N VAL A 671 28.57 -8.08 15.11
CA VAL A 671 29.54 -9.05 14.59
C VAL A 671 29.44 -9.22 13.08
N ALA A 672 28.22 -9.17 12.51
CA ALA A 672 28.02 -9.22 11.06
C ALA A 672 28.62 -8.00 10.36
N SER A 673 28.47 -6.80 10.93
CA SER A 673 29.15 -5.59 10.43
C SER A 673 30.67 -5.74 10.47
N VAL A 674 31.24 -6.28 11.55
CA VAL A 674 32.70 -6.52 11.65
C VAL A 674 33.18 -7.48 10.56
N ILE A 675 32.48 -8.61 10.35
CA ILE A 675 32.84 -9.57 9.30
C ILE A 675 32.74 -8.95 7.91
N ALA A 676 31.68 -8.17 7.64
CA ALA A 676 31.45 -7.55 6.33
C ALA A 676 32.63 -6.64 5.90
N THR A 677 33.29 -5.99 6.86
CA THR A 677 34.47 -5.15 6.60
C THR A 677 35.79 -5.90 6.78
N HIS A 678 35.83 -6.93 7.63
CA HIS A 678 37.02 -7.74 7.92
C HIS A 678 36.67 -9.23 7.83
N PRO A 679 36.66 -9.82 6.62
CA PRO A 679 36.23 -11.20 6.43
C PRO A 679 37.09 -12.20 7.24
N ASP A 680 36.42 -13.01 8.06
CA ASP A 680 37.02 -14.09 8.84
C ASP A 680 36.12 -15.33 8.74
N GLN A 681 36.65 -16.43 8.21
CA GLN A 681 35.89 -17.63 7.92
C GLN A 681 35.39 -18.34 9.18
N GLU A 682 36.20 -18.42 10.23
CA GLU A 682 35.86 -19.09 11.49
C GLU A 682 34.76 -18.31 12.23
N LEU A 683 34.87 -16.98 12.21
CA LEU A 683 33.85 -16.09 12.75
C LEU A 683 32.55 -16.17 11.94
N THR A 684 32.66 -16.24 10.62
CA THR A 684 31.51 -16.40 9.72
C THR A 684 30.70 -17.65 10.07
N ASP A 685 31.35 -18.78 10.32
CA ASP A 685 30.66 -20.03 10.68
C ASP A 685 29.95 -19.95 12.06
N THR A 686 30.58 -19.28 13.02
CA THR A 686 30.01 -19.01 14.36
C THR A 686 28.78 -18.11 14.26
N VAL A 687 28.87 -17.04 13.47
CA VAL A 687 27.76 -16.10 13.23
C VAL A 687 26.65 -16.75 12.45
N LYS A 688 26.94 -17.57 11.43
CA LYS A 688 25.94 -18.36 10.69
C LYS A 688 25.15 -19.27 11.61
N THR A 689 25.79 -19.89 12.59
CA THR A 689 25.10 -20.72 13.59
C THR A 689 24.15 -19.88 14.44
N SER A 690 24.65 -18.77 15.00
CA SER A 690 23.84 -17.84 15.81
C SER A 690 22.69 -17.20 15.01
N LEU A 691 22.92 -16.94 13.72
CA LEU A 691 21.96 -16.39 12.77
C LEU A 691 20.83 -17.38 12.49
N ARG A 692 21.16 -18.66 12.24
CA ARG A 692 20.14 -19.73 12.08
C ARG A 692 19.30 -19.91 13.34
N GLU A 693 19.91 -19.81 14.53
CA GLU A 693 19.16 -19.85 15.78
C GLU A 693 18.25 -18.63 15.95
N ALA A 694 18.77 -17.41 15.74
CA ALA A 694 18.00 -16.17 15.82
C ALA A 694 16.82 -16.15 14.84
N LEU A 695 17.02 -16.70 13.64
CA LEU A 695 15.98 -16.83 12.62
C LEU A 695 14.95 -17.90 12.93
N ARG A 696 15.24 -18.89 13.79
CA ARG A 696 14.27 -19.93 14.24
C ARG A 696 13.48 -19.49 15.47
N GLU A 697 13.98 -18.52 16.22
CA GLU A 697 13.30 -18.02 17.40
C GLU A 697 12.05 -17.21 17.07
N GLN A 698 11.03 -17.29 17.94
CA GLN A 698 9.77 -16.57 17.76
C GLN A 698 9.87 -15.06 18.07
N ASP A 699 11.03 -14.57 18.50
CA ASP A 699 11.25 -13.15 18.79
C ASP A 699 11.44 -12.32 17.50
N PRO A 700 10.54 -11.36 17.19
CA PRO A 700 10.61 -10.58 15.96
C PRO A 700 11.81 -9.63 15.84
N ARG A 701 12.52 -9.33 16.93
CA ARG A 701 13.73 -8.49 16.91
C ARG A 701 14.93 -9.32 16.51
N LEU A 702 15.05 -10.54 17.05
CA LEU A 702 16.11 -11.47 16.66
C LEU A 702 15.99 -11.91 15.21
N ALA A 703 14.76 -12.20 14.74
CA ALA A 703 14.51 -12.49 13.34
C ALA A 703 14.97 -11.34 12.42
N ARG A 704 14.62 -10.09 12.75
CA ARG A 704 15.06 -8.90 11.99
C ARG A 704 16.57 -8.67 12.04
N ALA A 705 17.20 -8.89 13.19
CA ALA A 705 18.65 -8.80 13.32
C ALA A 705 19.37 -9.90 12.54
N GLY A 706 18.82 -11.12 12.53
CA GLY A 706 19.31 -12.22 11.70
C GLY A 706 19.24 -11.91 10.22
N LEU A 707 18.16 -11.29 9.74
CA LEU A 707 18.07 -10.83 8.36
C LEU A 707 19.08 -9.75 8.02
N ARG A 708 19.21 -8.73 8.87
CA ARG A 708 20.18 -7.66 8.66
C ARG A 708 21.61 -8.20 8.67
N ALA A 709 21.90 -9.15 9.56
CA ALA A 709 23.20 -9.83 9.59
C ALA A 709 23.44 -10.66 8.32
N ALA A 710 22.43 -11.38 7.81
CA ALA A 710 22.58 -12.14 6.57
C ALA A 710 22.84 -11.24 5.37
N ASP A 711 22.16 -10.10 5.30
CA ASP A 711 22.35 -9.08 4.27
C ASP A 711 23.77 -8.52 4.29
N LEU A 712 24.26 -8.11 5.47
CA LEU A 712 25.63 -7.63 5.65
C LEU A 712 26.69 -8.66 5.25
N LEU A 713 26.42 -9.94 5.47
CA LEU A 713 27.33 -11.03 5.11
C LEU A 713 27.23 -11.43 3.64
N GLY A 714 26.25 -10.93 2.87
CA GLY A 714 26.00 -11.39 1.51
C GLY A 714 25.56 -12.86 1.46
N GLU A 715 24.84 -13.32 2.48
CA GLU A 715 24.46 -14.72 2.69
C GLU A 715 22.93 -14.93 2.54
N PRO A 716 22.36 -14.76 1.33
CA PRO A 716 20.93 -14.89 1.12
C PRO A 716 20.45 -16.34 1.25
N ARG A 717 21.35 -17.34 1.33
CA ARG A 717 20.99 -18.76 1.50
C ARG A 717 20.44 -19.02 2.90
N GLU A 718 21.04 -18.45 3.92
CA GLU A 718 20.61 -18.62 5.30
C GLU A 718 19.27 -17.91 5.56
N VAL A 719 19.01 -16.79 4.87
CA VAL A 719 17.69 -16.13 4.82
C VAL A 719 16.64 -17.06 4.22
N TRP A 720 16.99 -17.73 3.11
CA TRP A 720 16.15 -18.73 2.46
C TRP A 720 15.83 -19.93 3.36
N ASP A 721 16.86 -20.54 3.96
CA ASP A 721 16.69 -21.70 4.85
C ASP A 721 15.79 -21.37 6.06
N ALA A 722 15.81 -20.12 6.52
CA ALA A 722 14.90 -19.63 7.55
C ALA A 722 13.47 -19.42 7.04
N LEU A 723 13.28 -18.75 5.90
CA LEU A 723 11.96 -18.54 5.29
C LEU A 723 11.26 -19.87 4.95
N LEU A 724 12.04 -20.87 4.52
CA LEU A 724 11.60 -22.22 4.22
C LEU A 724 11.47 -23.11 5.46
N CYS A 725 11.93 -22.66 6.63
CA CYS A 725 11.84 -23.44 7.84
C CYS A 725 10.37 -23.58 8.28
N ASP A 726 9.87 -24.82 8.34
CA ASP A 726 8.51 -25.13 8.81
C ASP A 726 8.29 -24.74 10.28
N SER A 727 9.36 -24.57 11.05
CA SER A 727 9.28 -24.17 12.46
C SER A 727 8.89 -22.71 12.66
N LEU A 728 9.02 -21.87 11.63
CA LEU A 728 8.60 -20.47 11.71
C LEU A 728 7.12 -20.31 11.43
N SER A 729 6.43 -19.65 12.36
CA SER A 729 5.06 -19.23 12.13
C SER A 729 4.97 -18.35 10.89
N LYS A 730 3.87 -18.46 10.13
CA LYS A 730 3.57 -17.61 8.98
C LYS A 730 3.73 -16.10 9.28
N GLY A 731 3.28 -15.65 10.44
CA GLY A 731 3.46 -14.25 10.86
C GLY A 731 4.93 -13.87 11.09
N ALA A 732 5.80 -14.80 11.47
CA ALA A 732 7.25 -14.57 11.52
C ALA A 732 7.84 -14.49 10.10
N LYS A 733 7.41 -15.35 9.18
CA LYS A 733 7.83 -15.32 7.76
C LYS A 733 7.44 -14.02 7.07
N LEU A 734 6.21 -13.54 7.26
CA LEU A 734 5.76 -12.25 6.71
C LEU A 734 6.55 -11.07 7.30
N ARG A 735 6.81 -11.07 8.62
CA ARG A 735 7.68 -10.05 9.25
C ARG A 735 9.14 -10.14 8.80
N LEU A 736 9.61 -11.33 8.42
CA LEU A 736 10.92 -11.51 7.82
C LEU A 736 10.94 -10.84 6.45
N VAL A 737 9.95 -11.12 5.58
CA VAL A 737 9.80 -10.44 4.29
C VAL A 737 9.84 -8.91 4.45
N ASP A 738 9.09 -8.35 5.40
CA ASP A 738 9.11 -6.91 5.72
C ASP A 738 10.48 -6.38 6.19
N GLY A 739 11.33 -7.23 6.76
CA GLY A 739 12.65 -6.86 7.28
C GLY A 739 13.82 -7.00 6.29
N ILE A 740 13.65 -7.73 5.19
CA ILE A 740 14.71 -7.99 4.20
C ILE A 740 15.06 -6.70 3.43
N THR A 741 16.33 -6.36 3.28
CA THR A 741 16.74 -5.25 2.40
C THR A 741 16.55 -5.65 0.95
N THR A 742 16.40 -4.69 0.05
CA THR A 742 15.99 -5.09 -1.29
C THR A 742 17.10 -5.72 -2.13
N ASP A 743 18.36 -5.40 -1.85
CA ASP A 743 19.48 -6.10 -2.48
C ASP A 743 19.47 -7.59 -2.09
N THR A 744 19.17 -7.90 -0.82
CA THR A 744 18.89 -9.27 -0.40
C THR A 744 17.64 -9.84 -1.08
N LEU A 745 16.53 -9.08 -1.20
CA LEU A 745 15.34 -9.56 -1.93
C LEU A 745 15.67 -9.91 -3.39
N ALA A 746 16.46 -9.10 -4.09
CA ALA A 746 16.84 -9.33 -5.49
C ALA A 746 17.70 -10.59 -5.63
N GLY A 747 18.71 -10.77 -4.77
CA GLY A 747 19.52 -11.99 -4.75
C GLY A 747 18.72 -13.24 -4.33
N VAL A 748 17.70 -13.07 -3.49
CA VAL A 748 16.77 -14.12 -3.09
C VAL A 748 15.86 -14.50 -4.28
N PHE A 749 15.34 -13.52 -5.03
CA PHE A 749 14.49 -13.72 -6.22
C PHE A 749 15.23 -14.44 -7.36
N ASP A 750 16.46 -14.03 -7.69
CA ASP A 750 17.31 -14.69 -8.70
C ASP A 750 17.51 -16.19 -8.40
N ARG A 751 17.69 -16.55 -7.13
CA ARG A 751 17.86 -17.96 -6.73
C ARG A 751 16.57 -18.77 -6.77
N ALA A 752 15.43 -18.22 -6.37
CA ALA A 752 14.13 -18.88 -6.53
C ALA A 752 13.81 -19.14 -8.01
N HIS A 753 14.08 -18.15 -8.86
CA HIS A 753 13.85 -18.25 -10.30
C HIS A 753 14.72 -19.35 -10.95
N ARG A 754 15.96 -19.55 -10.50
CA ARG A 754 16.83 -20.65 -10.95
C ARG A 754 16.38 -22.04 -10.48
N GLY A 755 15.21 -22.16 -9.85
CA GLY A 755 14.68 -23.43 -9.33
C GLY A 755 15.47 -23.99 -8.15
N LEU A 756 16.30 -23.17 -7.49
CA LEU A 756 17.11 -23.61 -6.36
C LEU A 756 16.29 -23.70 -5.06
N TYR A 757 15.14 -23.03 -5.00
CA TYR A 757 14.27 -22.95 -3.81
C TYR A 757 12.78 -22.83 -4.20
N HIS A 758 11.88 -23.44 -3.41
CA HIS A 758 10.42 -23.34 -3.58
C HIS A 758 9.76 -22.74 -2.33
N ILE A 759 9.17 -21.54 -2.41
CA ILE A 759 8.30 -21.00 -1.34
C ILE A 759 6.96 -21.74 -1.39
N THR A 760 6.68 -22.55 -0.39
CA THR A 760 5.43 -23.32 -0.30
C THR A 760 4.25 -22.52 0.29
N ASP A 761 4.51 -21.38 0.94
CA ASP A 761 3.47 -20.49 1.49
C ASP A 761 3.21 -19.30 0.55
N ARG A 762 2.09 -19.35 -0.17
CA ARG A 762 1.68 -18.35 -1.17
C ARG A 762 1.61 -16.92 -0.63
N GLU A 763 1.14 -16.72 0.60
CA GLU A 763 1.07 -15.35 1.15
C GLU A 763 2.45 -14.78 1.48
N VAL A 764 3.42 -15.64 1.83
CA VAL A 764 4.81 -15.22 2.01
C VAL A 764 5.43 -14.87 0.66
N PHE A 765 5.14 -15.66 -0.39
CA PHE A 765 5.56 -15.35 -1.76
C PHE A 765 4.96 -14.04 -2.27
N ASP A 766 3.65 -13.83 -2.08
CA ASP A 766 2.96 -12.62 -2.53
C ASP A 766 3.51 -11.37 -1.83
N ALA A 767 3.71 -11.43 -0.51
CA ALA A 767 4.33 -10.33 0.24
C ALA A 767 5.77 -10.06 -0.23
N PHE A 768 6.49 -11.11 -0.63
CA PHE A 768 7.85 -11.01 -1.13
C PHE A 768 7.92 -10.35 -2.50
N ALA A 769 7.06 -10.79 -3.44
CA ALA A 769 6.91 -10.19 -4.76
C ALA A 769 6.47 -8.72 -4.67
N GLU A 770 5.50 -8.41 -3.82
CA GLU A 770 4.98 -7.05 -3.63
C GLU A 770 6.06 -6.10 -3.09
N LYS A 771 6.84 -6.53 -2.10
CA LYS A 771 7.93 -5.71 -1.53
C LYS A 771 9.06 -5.50 -2.53
N TYR A 772 9.40 -6.52 -3.30
CA TYR A 772 10.38 -6.42 -4.36
C TYR A 772 9.93 -5.46 -5.46
N HIS A 773 8.66 -5.52 -5.90
CA HIS A 773 8.08 -4.56 -6.83
C HIS A 773 8.14 -3.12 -6.30
N ARG A 774 7.72 -2.89 -5.04
CA ARG A 774 7.81 -1.56 -4.40
C ARG A 774 9.22 -0.99 -4.34
N HIS A 775 10.24 -1.83 -4.24
CA HIS A 775 11.61 -1.32 -4.30
C HIS A 775 12.10 -1.05 -5.72
N GLN A 776 11.72 -1.87 -6.70
CA GLN A 776 11.98 -1.53 -8.10
C GLN A 776 11.43 -0.15 -8.44
N GLU A 777 10.28 0.21 -7.85
CA GLU A 777 9.75 1.58 -7.91
C GLU A 777 10.65 2.62 -7.21
N ASP A 778 11.24 2.33 -6.04
CA ASP A 778 12.00 3.31 -5.25
C ASP A 778 13.50 3.46 -5.62
N ARG A 779 14.15 2.42 -6.17
CA ARG A 779 15.52 2.42 -6.69
C ARG A 779 15.63 1.42 -7.85
N PRO A 780 15.53 1.86 -9.12
CA PRO A 780 15.81 0.99 -10.24
C PRO A 780 17.30 0.61 -10.20
N LEU A 781 17.61 -0.64 -9.85
CA LEU A 781 18.97 -1.18 -9.96
C LEU A 781 19.41 -1.15 -11.44
N ALA A 782 20.70 -0.96 -11.67
CA ALA A 782 21.30 -0.93 -13.00
C ALA A 782 21.09 -2.28 -13.72
N GLY A 783 20.01 -2.33 -14.49
CA GLY A 783 19.58 -3.51 -15.23
C GLY A 783 18.93 -4.58 -14.33
N PRO A 784 17.92 -5.30 -14.83
CA PRO A 784 17.52 -6.53 -14.19
C PRO A 784 18.62 -7.59 -14.39
N PRO A 785 19.07 -8.33 -13.36
CA PRO A 785 19.57 -9.68 -13.56
C PRO A 785 18.38 -10.63 -13.83
N TRP A 786 17.57 -10.35 -14.86
CA TRP A 786 16.54 -11.24 -15.41
C TRP A 786 16.18 -10.82 -16.84
#